data_AF-A0A895AJG8-F1
#
_entry.id   AF-A0A895AJG8-F1
#
_cell.length_a   1.000
_cell.length_b   1.000
_cell.length_c   1.000
_cell.angle_alpha   90.00
_cell.angle_beta   90.00
_cell.angle_gamma   90.00
#
_symmetry.space_group_name_H-M   'P 1'
#
loop_
_entity.id
_entity.type
_entity.pdbx_description
1 polymer ?
#
loop_
_entity_poly.entity_id
_entity_poly.type
_entity_poly.pdbx_seq_one_letter_code
_entity_poly.pdbx_strand_id
1 'polypeptide(L)'
;MSRIDDSLTDLELIDLPALRLDEGEYERPETESVHTDLVQSGVGLEKDIGIITPTLHSGFLDYYALAAMFQDMSSLTLTFIVTPNTSVRDRYEQLRNGMQYSTERWPLATVKANKELSYRTEHVHSSDAPPGVIFTRFSTRLPNDEISSEIRTVLYDDAVKFEEERWEQFQSWQDRNDIPSVVYLIRDPLGPVYQRVKDDLDVVWAWTPTGIQSTLGDQQSSVDDDVPSVLETTNRERQFLKQKASGQTHRIHACTEGDVVEAFADLWSAFEELEDAADDIDEHDLYVAVGVAKRAINGFTRLLSSLEYSDNYRSKHGKATTLSGRVSQLEHIMDGLSGDAAAGRTPVEHVHHALSELRDTLTDTESQKWKRGAVLTAIQKVTDENEDLIIVLPDEPARQALQADLRIKLTDFYSEARSHVHLHTPQSLPNADPADYLLLYGPPKYDHRWLLRAPHAPDIGVLAYDHELGLLHSQVRDLNREMEHSTPDMSEAGLQTQILNTISAPAPLPENQENTASTTSSPTDPGQYDGVSIDIPDPDTEDNTQATPFDDYELVEGGSSESVDDLIEDHVPDFTGDATYTPDTTRSSTTNSREPTNDSRQVEGCIGIRVQDGKAIALPPTASLEVVNTDAGTIVEKPVSSIQSGDRVVVVEDRDRVRDEVEELLLDSGHIDLIGYARLWKNQLHTEIERRDDSLEDFIQRLEEQGLDKTRSTYRSWYYGDLHLPRAKDSLYALAQAYEIDEVLEEFENVWTANHKIRKIKRGFLDRLKHQSQEALAADEEGDPVIDEELDIRLSDLNPTDEAGTPFVQVYFVTEVADVGTFSRSQVGQWRDIG
;
A
#
# COMPACT_ATOMS: atom_id res chain seq x y z
N MET A 1 34.41 34.44 -16.64
CA MET A 1 35.37 34.16 -15.57
C MET A 1 34.56 33.78 -14.35
N SER A 2 34.11 32.51 -14.27
CA SER A 2 33.47 32.01 -13.05
C SER A 2 34.55 31.95 -11.97
N ARG A 3 34.23 32.48 -10.79
CA ARG A 3 35.02 32.18 -9.60
C ARG A 3 34.74 30.70 -9.29
N ILE A 4 35.77 29.88 -9.33
CA ILE A 4 35.76 28.56 -8.69
C ILE A 4 35.44 28.84 -7.22
N ASP A 5 34.46 28.15 -6.66
CA ASP A 5 34.17 28.28 -5.23
C ASP A 5 35.37 27.73 -4.46
N ASP A 6 35.98 28.53 -3.58
CA ASP A 6 37.20 28.14 -2.85
C ASP A 6 36.93 26.93 -1.93
N SER A 7 35.65 26.59 -1.66
CA SER A 7 35.22 25.40 -0.93
C SER A 7 35.42 24.08 -1.70
N LEU A 8 35.38 24.10 -3.04
CA LEU A 8 35.55 22.90 -3.88
C LEU A 8 36.99 22.40 -3.93
N THR A 9 37.97 23.26 -3.63
CA THR A 9 39.39 22.86 -3.56
C THR A 9 39.73 22.02 -2.33
N ASP A 10 38.84 21.99 -1.32
CA ASP A 10 39.02 21.23 -0.08
C ASP A 10 38.11 19.97 0.00
N LEU A 11 37.34 19.67 -1.05
CA LEU A 11 36.49 18.48 -1.10
C LEU A 11 37.32 17.21 -1.37
N GLU A 12 37.65 16.46 -0.32
CA GLU A 12 38.24 15.12 -0.40
C GLU A 12 37.13 14.06 -0.22
N LEU A 13 36.79 13.34 -1.29
CA LEU A 13 35.87 12.20 -1.23
C LEU A 13 36.55 11.00 -0.57
N ILE A 14 35.80 10.23 0.21
CA ILE A 14 36.36 9.14 1.01
C ILE A 14 35.85 7.80 0.48
N ASP A 15 36.79 6.98 0.02
CA ASP A 15 36.51 5.57 -0.28
C ASP A 15 36.07 4.84 0.98
N LEU A 16 34.83 4.37 0.97
CA LEU A 16 34.31 3.52 2.03
C LEU A 16 35.02 2.16 2.00
N PRO A 17 35.31 1.57 3.17
CA PRO A 17 35.95 0.28 3.22
C PRO A 17 35.01 -0.84 2.76
N ALA A 18 35.57 -2.00 2.41
CA ALA A 18 34.79 -3.18 2.07
C ALA A 18 33.88 -3.58 3.23
N LEU A 19 32.57 -3.54 3.00
CA LEU A 19 31.55 -3.87 3.99
C LEU A 19 31.10 -5.31 3.83
N ARG A 20 30.64 -5.90 4.93
CA ARG A 20 30.01 -7.21 4.99
C ARG A 20 28.65 -7.06 5.65
N LEU A 21 27.67 -7.79 5.14
CA LEU A 21 26.37 -7.96 5.76
C LEU A 21 26.24 -9.44 6.12
N ASP A 22 26.03 -9.73 7.41
CA ASP A 22 26.17 -11.08 7.94
C ASP A 22 27.45 -11.75 7.39
N GLU A 23 27.41 -13.01 6.96
CA GLU A 23 28.57 -13.76 6.47
C GLU A 23 29.03 -13.37 5.04
N GLY A 24 28.22 -12.61 4.30
CA GLY A 24 28.46 -12.22 2.90
C GLY A 24 29.24 -10.90 2.72
N GLU A 25 29.62 -10.61 1.47
CA GLU A 25 30.09 -9.27 1.07
C GLU A 25 28.89 -8.36 0.79
N TYR A 26 29.02 -7.07 1.14
CA TYR A 26 27.99 -6.08 0.82
C TYR A 26 28.13 -5.66 -0.64
N GLU A 27 27.26 -6.22 -1.50
CA GLU A 27 27.21 -5.84 -2.91
C GLU A 27 26.23 -4.69 -3.15
N ARG A 28 26.62 -3.76 -4.02
CA ARG A 28 25.78 -2.65 -4.48
C ARG A 28 25.88 -2.51 -6.00
N PRO A 29 24.84 -1.99 -6.68
CA PRO A 29 24.97 -1.56 -8.07
C PRO A 29 26.01 -0.44 -8.25
N GLU A 30 26.59 -0.33 -9.44
CA GLU A 30 27.66 0.64 -9.71
C GLU A 30 27.14 2.09 -9.72
N THR A 31 25.87 2.31 -10.05
CA THR A 31 25.20 3.61 -9.96
C THR A 31 25.24 4.19 -8.54
N GLU A 32 25.32 3.33 -7.54
CA GLU A 32 25.38 3.73 -6.13
C GLU A 32 26.68 4.46 -5.77
N SER A 33 27.75 4.29 -6.57
CA SER A 33 29.00 5.06 -6.39
C SER A 33 28.75 6.56 -6.59
N VAL A 34 28.08 6.95 -7.67
CA VAL A 34 27.74 8.35 -7.96
C VAL A 34 26.82 8.93 -6.89
N HIS A 35 25.83 8.17 -6.42
CA HIS A 35 24.97 8.62 -5.31
C HIS A 35 25.77 8.82 -4.01
N THR A 36 26.72 7.92 -3.72
CA THR A 36 27.60 8.02 -2.56
C THR A 36 28.44 9.30 -2.63
N ASP A 37 29.04 9.57 -3.77
CA ASP A 37 29.91 10.74 -3.96
C ASP A 37 29.11 12.05 -3.92
N LEU A 38 27.87 12.04 -4.43
CA LEU A 38 26.92 13.14 -4.27
C LEU A 38 26.60 13.38 -2.81
N VAL A 39 26.23 12.35 -2.05
CA VAL A 39 25.95 12.46 -0.61
C VAL A 39 27.17 13.04 0.12
N GLN A 40 28.36 12.51 -0.11
CA GLN A 40 29.61 13.04 0.48
C GLN A 40 29.85 14.50 0.09
N SER A 41 29.59 14.87 -1.16
CA SER A 41 29.71 16.27 -1.61
C SER A 41 28.71 17.18 -0.89
N GLY A 42 27.47 16.74 -0.70
CA GLY A 42 26.44 17.47 0.05
C GLY A 42 26.83 17.71 1.50
N VAL A 43 27.35 16.67 2.16
CA VAL A 43 27.84 16.78 3.54
C VAL A 43 29.07 17.70 3.62
N GLY A 44 30.07 17.47 2.77
CA GLY A 44 31.34 18.22 2.80
C GLY A 44 31.20 19.70 2.45
N LEU A 45 30.19 20.05 1.65
CA LEU A 45 29.94 21.43 1.22
C LEU A 45 28.79 22.11 1.98
N GLU A 46 28.08 21.39 2.85
CA GLU A 46 26.85 21.85 3.52
C GLU A 46 25.79 22.31 2.50
N LYS A 47 25.39 21.37 1.63
CA LYS A 47 24.54 21.62 0.47
C LYS A 47 23.36 20.64 0.41
N ASP A 48 22.23 21.15 -0.06
CA ASP A 48 21.03 20.35 -0.26
C ASP A 48 21.04 19.71 -1.65
N ILE A 49 20.76 18.41 -1.71
CA ILE A 49 20.89 17.60 -2.93
C ILE A 49 19.59 16.85 -3.20
N GLY A 50 19.12 16.88 -4.45
CA GLY A 50 18.05 16.01 -4.93
C GLY A 50 18.61 14.91 -5.83
N ILE A 51 18.32 13.66 -5.52
CA ILE A 51 18.68 12.50 -6.34
C ILE A 51 17.40 11.85 -6.84
N ILE A 52 17.11 11.98 -8.14
CA ILE A 52 16.01 11.26 -8.79
C ILE A 52 16.48 9.84 -9.07
N THR A 53 15.96 8.90 -8.29
CA THR A 53 16.40 7.50 -8.33
C THR A 53 15.89 6.78 -9.59
N PRO A 54 16.71 5.98 -10.28
CA PRO A 54 16.28 5.24 -11.47
C PRO A 54 15.53 3.95 -11.13
N THR A 55 15.79 3.38 -9.95
CA THR A 55 15.19 2.15 -9.43
C THR A 55 13.89 2.38 -8.65
N LEU A 56 13.51 3.65 -8.42
CA LEU A 56 12.34 4.06 -7.63
C LEU A 56 12.32 3.56 -6.17
N HIS A 57 13.46 3.04 -5.70
CA HIS A 57 13.66 2.52 -4.36
C HIS A 57 14.95 3.10 -3.77
N SER A 58 14.84 3.66 -2.57
CA SER A 58 15.92 4.21 -1.74
C SER A 58 16.69 3.10 -0.99
N GLY A 59 17.01 2.01 -1.69
CA GLY A 59 17.44 0.74 -1.10
C GLY A 59 18.78 0.78 -0.37
N PHE A 60 19.60 1.81 -0.53
CA PHE A 60 20.98 1.87 -0.01
C PHE A 60 21.21 3.03 0.98
N LEU A 61 20.14 3.55 1.60
CA LEU A 61 20.23 4.62 2.61
C LEU A 61 21.15 4.28 3.79
N ASP A 62 21.27 3.00 4.16
CA ASP A 62 22.19 2.51 5.20
C ASP A 62 23.65 2.73 4.80
N TYR A 63 23.96 2.53 3.52
CA TYR A 63 25.27 2.76 2.95
C TYR A 63 25.57 4.26 2.81
N TYR A 64 24.61 5.05 2.35
CA TYR A 64 24.77 6.51 2.24
C TYR A 64 24.95 7.17 3.61
N ALA A 65 24.29 6.66 4.65
CA ALA A 65 24.50 7.15 6.00
C ALA A 65 25.94 6.91 6.48
N LEU A 66 26.52 5.73 6.19
CA LEU A 66 27.95 5.51 6.42
C LEU A 66 28.80 6.50 5.61
N ALA A 67 28.48 6.73 4.33
CA ALA A 67 29.23 7.67 3.48
C ALA A 67 29.26 9.08 4.06
N ALA A 68 28.10 9.60 4.49
CA ALA A 68 27.94 10.88 5.16
C ALA A 68 28.81 10.95 6.44
N MET A 69 28.74 9.92 7.29
CA MET A 69 29.52 9.87 8.53
C MET A 69 31.03 9.80 8.32
N PHE A 70 31.49 9.12 7.27
CA PHE A 70 32.92 9.08 6.96
C PHE A 70 33.43 10.42 6.45
N GLN A 71 32.63 11.17 5.69
CA GLN A 71 33.03 12.43 5.06
C GLN A 71 33.52 13.47 6.06
N ASP A 72 32.83 13.61 7.20
CA ASP A 72 33.29 14.45 8.30
C ASP A 72 33.49 13.59 9.56
N MET A 73 34.66 12.97 9.66
CA MET A 73 35.09 12.23 10.85
C MET A 73 35.63 13.13 11.98
N SER A 74 35.73 14.44 11.74
CA SER A 74 36.29 15.40 12.69
C SER A 74 35.22 15.93 13.67
N SER A 75 33.97 15.96 13.23
CA SER A 75 32.78 16.07 14.05
C SER A 75 32.08 14.70 14.15
N LEU A 76 31.32 14.43 15.21
CA LEU A 76 30.45 13.25 15.25
C LEU A 76 29.28 13.53 14.32
N THR A 77 29.48 13.36 13.00
CA THR A 77 28.48 13.61 11.97
C THR A 77 27.28 12.71 12.20
N LEU A 78 26.23 13.24 12.82
CA LEU A 78 25.01 12.50 13.08
C LEU A 78 24.11 12.58 11.84
N THR A 79 23.79 11.40 11.29
CA THR A 79 22.92 11.29 10.11
C THR A 79 21.51 10.89 10.53
N PHE A 80 20.51 11.60 10.02
CA PHE A 80 19.10 11.30 10.26
C PHE A 80 18.45 10.75 8.98
N ILE A 81 17.95 9.52 9.03
CA ILE A 81 17.28 8.85 7.91
C ILE A 81 15.77 8.86 8.13
N VAL A 82 15.04 9.37 7.14
CA VAL A 82 13.58 9.40 7.10
C VAL A 82 13.12 8.54 5.93
N THR A 83 12.66 7.31 6.18
CA THR A 83 12.18 6.39 5.13
C THR A 83 11.16 5.38 5.67
N PRO A 84 10.07 5.08 4.94
CA PRO A 84 9.17 4.00 5.32
C PRO A 84 9.84 2.62 5.23
N ASN A 85 11.00 2.50 4.57
CA ASN A 85 11.69 1.23 4.36
C ASN A 85 12.49 0.81 5.61
N THR A 86 11.91 -0.06 6.44
CA THR A 86 12.57 -0.56 7.66
C THR A 86 13.76 -1.48 7.39
N SER A 87 13.88 -2.05 6.19
CA SER A 87 15.02 -2.92 5.86
C SER A 87 16.36 -2.16 5.93
N VAL A 88 16.35 -0.85 5.71
CA VAL A 88 17.51 0.05 5.86
C VAL A 88 18.06 -0.01 7.28
N ARG A 89 17.16 0.08 8.27
CA ARG A 89 17.51 0.00 9.69
C ARG A 89 18.15 -1.35 10.02
N ASP A 90 17.51 -2.43 9.57
CA ASP A 90 17.93 -3.80 9.89
C ASP A 90 19.29 -4.13 9.25
N ARG A 91 19.51 -3.69 8.01
CA ARG A 91 20.81 -3.82 7.35
C ARG A 91 21.89 -3.02 8.07
N TYR A 92 21.62 -1.77 8.41
CA TYR A 92 22.60 -0.95 9.13
C TYR A 92 23.01 -1.59 10.46
N GLU A 93 22.08 -2.22 11.18
CA GLU A 93 22.38 -2.94 12.40
C GLU A 93 23.42 -4.05 12.17
N GLN A 94 23.38 -4.73 11.03
CA GLN A 94 24.25 -5.89 10.72
C GLN A 94 25.54 -5.53 9.95
N LEU A 95 25.68 -4.28 9.48
CA LEU A 95 26.84 -3.84 8.71
C LEU A 95 28.15 -3.94 9.50
N ARG A 96 29.15 -4.58 8.91
CA ARG A 96 30.47 -4.80 9.55
C ARG A 96 31.65 -4.70 8.60
N ASN A 97 32.78 -4.24 9.11
CA ASN A 97 34.08 -4.27 8.44
C ASN A 97 35.18 -4.59 9.48
N GLY A 98 35.35 -5.87 9.78
CA GLY A 98 36.19 -6.34 10.90
C GLY A 98 35.62 -6.06 12.30
N MET A 99 34.71 -5.10 12.40
CA MET A 99 33.92 -4.67 13.56
C MET A 99 32.50 -4.31 13.10
N GLN A 100 31.49 -4.48 13.96
CA GLN A 100 30.10 -4.13 13.64
C GLN A 100 29.86 -2.65 13.92
N TYR A 101 29.44 -1.87 12.92
CA TYR A 101 29.35 -0.41 13.03
C TYR A 101 28.34 0.04 14.07
N SER A 102 27.15 -0.56 14.05
CA SER A 102 26.05 -0.23 14.94
C SER A 102 26.36 -0.45 16.42
N THR A 103 27.23 -1.40 16.77
CA THR A 103 27.53 -1.75 18.17
C THR A 103 28.88 -1.21 18.64
N GLU A 104 29.86 -1.06 17.74
CA GLU A 104 31.25 -0.77 18.09
C GLU A 104 31.70 0.66 17.74
N ARG A 105 30.96 1.41 16.90
CA ARG A 105 31.39 2.75 16.44
C ARG A 105 30.32 3.82 16.41
N TRP A 106 29.24 3.58 15.69
CA TRP A 106 28.19 4.55 15.42
C TRP A 106 26.83 3.93 15.76
N PRO A 107 26.41 4.06 17.03
CA PRO A 107 25.15 3.49 17.50
C PRO A 107 23.96 3.93 16.67
N LEU A 108 23.02 3.00 16.49
CA LEU A 108 21.73 3.25 15.86
C LEU A 108 20.70 3.65 16.93
N ALA A 109 19.98 4.74 16.67
CA ALA A 109 18.85 5.17 17.47
C ALA A 109 17.60 5.38 16.62
N THR A 110 16.44 5.30 17.25
CA THR A 110 15.16 5.69 16.64
C THR A 110 14.51 6.83 17.40
N VAL A 111 13.71 7.63 16.69
CA VAL A 111 13.00 8.77 17.30
C VAL A 111 11.72 8.26 17.97
N LYS A 112 11.51 8.65 19.23
CA LYS A 112 10.28 8.43 19.99
C LYS A 112 9.27 9.55 19.70
N ALA A 113 7.98 9.37 20.02
CA ALA A 113 7.02 10.47 19.84
C ALA A 113 7.20 11.66 20.79
N ASN A 114 7.81 11.46 21.96
CA ASN A 114 8.24 12.57 22.82
C ASN A 114 9.49 13.29 22.27
N LYS A 115 9.94 12.95 21.06
CA LYS A 115 11.09 13.52 20.34
C LYS A 115 12.46 13.16 20.92
N GLU A 116 12.51 12.29 21.93
CA GLU A 116 13.77 11.72 22.43
C GLU A 116 14.25 10.55 21.56
N LEU A 117 15.48 10.10 21.80
CA LEU A 117 16.03 8.92 21.15
C LEU A 117 15.81 7.64 21.94
N SER A 118 15.61 6.56 21.21
CA SER A 118 15.66 5.19 21.72
C SER A 118 16.83 4.45 21.08
N TYR A 119 17.81 4.09 21.89
CA TYR A 119 18.97 3.35 21.45
C TYR A 119 18.60 1.89 21.20
N ARG A 120 19.08 1.34 20.09
CA ARG A 120 18.78 -0.04 19.65
C ARG A 120 19.84 -1.04 20.09
N THR A 121 21.07 -0.60 20.18
CA THR A 121 22.22 -1.47 20.48
C THR A 121 22.54 -1.43 21.97
N GLU A 122 22.62 -2.62 22.61
CA GLU A 122 22.83 -2.78 24.06
C GLU A 122 24.20 -2.30 24.57
N HIS A 123 25.11 -1.85 23.70
CA HIS A 123 26.47 -1.45 24.07
C HIS A 123 26.73 0.04 23.82
N VAL A 124 27.36 0.64 24.85
CA VAL A 124 27.74 2.05 25.04
C VAL A 124 26.58 2.99 25.38
N HIS A 125 25.88 2.71 26.49
CA HIS A 125 25.34 3.79 27.31
C HIS A 125 26.50 4.54 28.00
N SER A 126 27.01 5.56 27.35
CA SER A 126 27.65 6.68 28.04
C SER A 126 27.20 7.98 27.42
N SER A 127 27.10 9.04 28.22
CA SER A 127 26.99 10.43 27.75
C SER A 127 28.14 10.87 26.83
N ASP A 128 29.12 9.99 26.61
CA ASP A 128 30.36 10.24 25.92
C ASP A 128 30.40 9.60 24.51
N ALA A 129 29.32 8.94 24.06
CA ALA A 129 29.19 8.32 22.73
C ALA A 129 27.75 8.47 22.17
N PRO A 130 27.40 9.61 21.55
CA PRO A 130 26.09 9.81 20.91
C PRO A 130 25.88 8.85 19.73
N PRO A 131 24.63 8.63 19.29
CA PRO A 131 24.37 7.80 18.12
C PRO A 131 25.00 8.45 16.88
N GLY A 132 25.42 7.64 15.92
CA GLY A 132 25.87 8.14 14.62
C GLY A 132 24.74 8.16 13.60
N VAL A 133 23.74 7.28 13.76
CA VAL A 133 22.58 7.19 12.88
C VAL A 133 21.30 7.25 13.69
N ILE A 134 20.40 8.13 13.28
CA ILE A 134 19.01 8.18 13.74
C ILE A 134 18.12 7.73 12.60
N PHE A 135 17.20 6.82 12.89
CA PHE A 135 16.22 6.33 11.92
C PHE A 135 14.80 6.68 12.35
N THR A 136 13.99 7.13 11.40
CA THR A 136 12.53 7.19 11.54
C THR A 136 11.85 6.74 10.25
N ARG A 137 10.68 6.14 10.42
CA ARG A 137 9.75 5.82 9.33
C ARG A 137 8.60 6.80 9.18
N PHE A 138 8.47 7.73 10.11
CA PHE A 138 7.36 8.68 10.16
C PHE A 138 7.85 10.10 9.95
N SER A 139 7.19 10.84 9.07
CA SER A 139 7.44 12.27 8.86
C SER A 139 7.11 13.13 10.09
N THR A 140 6.31 12.61 11.04
CA THR A 140 5.94 13.31 12.28
C THR A 140 7.00 13.19 13.39
N ARG A 141 7.94 12.25 13.28
CA ARG A 141 8.90 11.96 14.36
C ARG A 141 10.22 12.65 14.09
N LEU A 142 10.27 13.92 14.49
CA LEU A 142 11.46 14.75 14.44
C LEU A 142 12.09 14.82 15.83
N PRO A 143 13.43 14.62 15.96
CA PRO A 143 14.12 14.73 17.23
C PRO A 143 13.93 16.10 17.90
N ASN A 144 14.14 16.17 19.21
CA ASN A 144 14.08 17.44 19.92
C ASN A 144 15.27 18.36 19.53
N ASP A 145 15.18 19.64 19.86
CA ASP A 145 16.16 20.64 19.39
C ASP A 145 17.59 20.37 19.92
N GLU A 146 17.73 19.73 21.10
CA GLU A 146 19.04 19.36 21.66
C GLU A 146 19.76 18.33 20.77
N ILE A 147 19.07 17.23 20.46
CA ILE A 147 19.58 16.19 19.55
C ILE A 147 19.74 16.73 18.13
N SER A 148 18.78 17.55 17.68
CA SER A 148 18.74 18.04 16.30
C SER A 148 19.90 18.98 15.98
N SER A 149 20.40 19.71 16.99
CA SER A 149 21.58 20.58 16.83
C SER A 149 22.88 19.82 16.52
N GLU A 150 22.91 18.50 16.73
CA GLU A 150 24.05 17.65 16.40
C GLU A 150 23.90 17.01 15.00
N ILE A 151 22.70 17.03 14.41
CA ILE A 151 22.44 16.44 13.09
C ILE A 151 23.11 17.27 12.01
N ARG A 152 23.95 16.61 11.22
CA ARG A 152 24.68 17.22 10.11
C ARG A 152 24.05 16.96 8.76
N THR A 153 23.36 15.83 8.62
CA THR A 153 22.77 15.43 7.35
C THR A 153 21.46 14.70 7.56
N VAL A 154 20.46 15.04 6.75
CA VAL A 154 19.20 14.30 6.67
C VAL A 154 19.14 13.58 5.33
N LEU A 155 18.87 12.28 5.34
CA LEU A 155 18.52 11.50 4.15
C LEU A 155 17.00 11.32 4.13
N TYR A 156 16.32 12.01 3.22
CA TYR A 156 14.86 12.06 3.13
C TYR A 156 14.36 11.27 1.93
N ASP A 157 13.62 10.20 2.17
CA ASP A 157 12.95 9.40 1.14
C ASP A 157 11.55 9.96 0.83
N ASP A 158 11.28 10.33 -0.42
CA ASP A 158 9.98 10.88 -0.82
C ASP A 158 8.83 9.86 -0.80
N ALA A 159 9.12 8.57 -0.56
CA ALA A 159 8.10 7.56 -0.29
C ALA A 159 7.39 7.74 1.06
N VAL A 160 7.94 8.56 1.96
CA VAL A 160 7.30 8.90 3.24
C VAL A 160 5.97 9.65 2.97
N LYS A 161 4.94 9.35 3.76
CA LYS A 161 3.63 10.00 3.63
C LYS A 161 3.75 11.53 3.71
N PHE A 162 3.32 12.17 2.63
CA PHE A 162 3.24 13.62 2.51
C PHE A 162 1.87 14.14 2.99
N GLU A 163 1.90 15.06 3.94
CA GLU A 163 0.77 15.88 4.36
C GLU A 163 1.30 17.30 4.56
N GLU A 164 0.56 18.31 4.11
CA GLU A 164 1.02 19.71 4.13
C GLU A 164 1.48 20.14 5.53
N GLU A 165 0.68 19.85 6.56
CA GLU A 165 1.01 20.18 7.96
C GLU A 165 2.29 19.48 8.45
N ARG A 166 2.55 18.25 8.01
CA ARG A 166 3.76 17.50 8.39
C ARG A 166 4.99 18.05 7.68
N TRP A 167 4.83 18.44 6.42
CA TRP A 167 5.89 19.06 5.65
C TRP A 167 6.31 20.41 6.25
N GLU A 168 5.34 21.26 6.61
CA GLU A 168 5.61 22.53 7.30
C GLU A 168 6.32 22.31 8.65
N GLN A 169 5.95 21.26 9.39
CA GLN A 169 6.64 20.88 10.64
C GLN A 169 8.09 20.46 10.38
N PHE A 170 8.35 19.68 9.33
CA PHE A 170 9.69 19.27 8.93
C PHE A 170 10.57 20.47 8.55
N GLN A 171 10.09 21.35 7.68
CA GLN A 171 10.83 22.55 7.28
C GLN A 171 11.11 23.47 8.47
N SER A 172 10.10 23.74 9.31
CA SER A 172 10.30 24.56 10.52
C SER A 172 11.30 23.95 11.50
N TRP A 173 11.37 22.62 11.56
CA TRP A 173 12.34 21.91 12.38
C TRP A 173 13.75 21.97 11.79
N GLN A 174 13.90 21.79 10.47
CA GLN A 174 15.15 21.93 9.74
C GLN A 174 15.74 23.33 9.93
N ASP A 175 14.96 24.37 9.64
CA ASP A 175 15.37 25.77 9.75
C ASP A 175 15.77 26.17 11.17
N ARG A 176 15.02 25.68 12.17
CA ARG A 176 15.26 26.02 13.58
C ARG A 176 16.55 25.42 14.10
N ASN A 177 16.93 24.24 13.61
CA ASN A 177 18.09 23.49 14.07
C ASN A 177 19.32 23.69 13.18
N ASP A 178 19.22 24.53 12.14
CA ASP A 178 20.32 24.89 11.24
C ASP A 178 21.00 23.66 10.65
N ILE A 179 20.18 22.71 10.17
CA ILE A 179 20.67 21.45 9.61
C ILE A 179 21.45 21.76 8.32
N PRO A 180 22.75 21.42 8.24
CA PRO A 180 23.61 21.86 7.15
C PRO A 180 23.31 21.27 5.77
N SER A 181 22.78 20.05 5.71
CA SER A 181 22.54 19.37 4.43
C SER A 181 21.35 18.41 4.51
N VAL A 182 20.51 18.42 3.48
CA VAL A 182 19.46 17.44 3.25
C VAL A 182 19.63 16.82 1.86
N VAL A 183 19.67 15.49 1.83
CA VAL A 183 19.66 14.71 0.59
C VAL A 183 18.28 14.10 0.40
N TYR A 184 17.56 14.58 -0.60
CA TYR A 184 16.24 14.09 -0.99
C TYR A 184 16.38 12.98 -2.03
N LEU A 185 15.90 11.78 -1.70
CA LEU A 185 15.78 10.69 -2.66
C LEU A 185 14.37 10.72 -3.26
N ILE A 186 14.31 11.00 -4.55
CA ILE A 186 13.08 11.33 -5.26
C ILE A 186 12.72 10.15 -6.16
N ARG A 187 11.57 9.55 -5.89
CA ARG A 187 10.88 8.57 -6.74
C ARG A 187 9.97 9.27 -7.73
N ASP A 188 9.21 10.27 -7.29
CA ASP A 188 8.25 10.99 -8.11
C ASP A 188 8.67 12.44 -8.36
N PRO A 189 9.22 12.78 -9.53
CA PRO A 189 9.60 14.16 -9.87
C PRO A 189 8.36 15.06 -10.03
N LEU A 190 7.16 14.52 -10.17
CA LEU A 190 5.93 15.30 -10.11
C LEU A 190 5.30 15.30 -8.71
N GLY A 191 5.92 14.59 -7.77
CA GLY A 191 5.46 14.40 -6.40
C GLY A 191 5.55 15.68 -5.57
N PRO A 192 4.75 15.78 -4.50
CA PRO A 192 4.64 16.99 -3.69
C PRO A 192 5.96 17.38 -3.00
N VAL A 193 6.78 16.41 -2.59
CA VAL A 193 8.08 16.66 -1.95
C VAL A 193 9.01 17.39 -2.91
N TYR A 194 9.29 16.82 -4.10
CA TYR A 194 10.20 17.42 -5.06
C TYR A 194 9.73 18.80 -5.54
N GLN A 195 8.43 18.94 -5.82
CA GLN A 195 7.86 20.21 -6.26
C GLN A 195 7.99 21.34 -5.22
N ARG A 196 8.22 21.00 -3.93
CA ARG A 196 8.49 21.99 -2.87
C ARG A 196 9.94 22.37 -2.72
N VAL A 197 10.87 21.46 -3.02
CA VAL A 197 12.30 21.68 -2.78
C VAL A 197 13.08 22.02 -4.04
N LYS A 198 12.58 21.69 -5.24
CA LYS A 198 13.36 21.74 -6.48
C LYS A 198 14.02 23.10 -6.78
N ASP A 199 13.40 24.20 -6.37
CA ASP A 199 13.92 25.56 -6.57
C ASP A 199 14.95 25.97 -5.50
N ASP A 200 15.01 25.24 -4.39
CA ASP A 200 15.89 25.47 -3.23
C ASP A 200 17.12 24.53 -3.22
N LEU A 201 17.13 23.46 -4.03
CA LEU A 201 18.24 22.50 -4.11
C LEU A 201 19.48 23.12 -4.76
N ASP A 202 20.65 22.89 -4.16
CA ASP A 202 21.94 23.32 -4.74
C ASP A 202 22.38 22.42 -5.90
N VAL A 203 22.01 21.13 -5.85
CA VAL A 203 22.34 20.12 -6.86
C VAL A 203 21.14 19.20 -7.07
N VAL A 204 20.79 18.96 -8.33
CA VAL A 204 19.86 17.90 -8.73
C VAL A 204 20.62 16.91 -9.61
N TRP A 205 20.45 15.62 -9.34
CA TRP A 205 20.95 14.54 -10.18
C TRP A 205 19.80 13.66 -10.66
N ALA A 206 19.71 13.49 -11.98
CA ALA A 206 18.81 12.55 -12.62
C ALA A 206 19.61 11.71 -13.62
N TRP A 207 19.38 10.40 -13.61
CA TRP A 207 20.07 9.50 -14.54
C TRP A 207 19.51 9.61 -15.95
N THR A 208 20.39 9.47 -16.93
CA THR A 208 20.02 9.21 -18.33
C THR A 208 20.26 7.73 -18.66
N PRO A 209 19.51 7.12 -19.59
CA PRO A 209 19.75 5.75 -20.02
C PRO A 209 21.20 5.51 -20.45
N THR A 210 21.80 6.48 -21.16
CA THR A 210 23.21 6.43 -21.58
C THR A 210 24.17 6.51 -20.40
N GLY A 211 23.88 7.36 -19.41
CA GLY A 211 24.69 7.46 -18.18
C GLY A 211 24.66 6.19 -17.36
N ILE A 212 23.50 5.52 -17.27
CA ILE A 212 23.39 4.19 -16.65
C ILE A 212 24.19 3.17 -17.45
N GLN A 213 24.03 3.16 -18.78
CA GLN A 213 24.72 2.21 -19.67
C GLN A 213 26.24 2.35 -19.62
N SER A 214 26.78 3.57 -19.59
CA SER A 214 28.23 3.78 -19.46
C SER A 214 28.77 3.21 -18.15
N THR A 215 28.04 3.40 -17.06
CA THR A 215 28.43 2.89 -15.75
C THR A 215 28.41 1.35 -15.73
N LEU A 216 27.40 0.73 -16.35
CA LEU A 216 27.29 -0.73 -16.46
C LEU A 216 28.30 -1.36 -17.45
N GLY A 217 28.76 -0.60 -18.45
CA GLY A 217 29.59 -1.10 -19.56
C GLY A 217 31.07 -1.29 -19.22
N ASP A 218 31.58 -0.59 -18.21
CA ASP A 218 33.01 -0.60 -17.85
C ASP A 218 33.50 -1.94 -17.24
N GLN A 219 32.62 -2.92 -17.02
CA GLN A 219 32.92 -4.15 -16.26
C GLN A 219 32.40 -5.46 -16.88
N GLN A 220 32.11 -5.53 -18.20
CA GLN A 220 31.77 -6.81 -18.86
C GLN A 220 32.93 -7.86 -18.86
N SER A 221 34.00 -7.65 -18.09
CA SER A 221 35.19 -8.48 -18.01
C SER A 221 35.61 -8.87 -16.59
N SER A 222 34.69 -9.26 -15.70
CA SER A 222 35.00 -10.20 -14.60
C SER A 222 33.77 -10.56 -13.77
N VAL A 223 33.05 -11.62 -14.15
CA VAL A 223 32.21 -12.36 -13.20
C VAL A 223 32.55 -13.84 -13.37
N ASP A 224 33.30 -14.39 -12.42
CA ASP A 224 33.39 -15.84 -12.20
C ASP A 224 32.09 -16.25 -11.48
N ASP A 225 31.27 -17.05 -12.14
CA ASP A 225 29.91 -17.50 -11.72
C ASP A 225 29.87 -18.44 -10.49
N ASP A 226 30.91 -18.51 -9.64
CA ASP A 226 31.04 -19.57 -8.63
C ASP A 226 31.07 -19.10 -7.15
N VAL A 227 30.74 -17.83 -6.86
CA VAL A 227 30.57 -17.36 -5.48
C VAL A 227 29.08 -17.12 -5.19
N PRO A 228 28.49 -17.76 -4.16
CA PRO A 228 27.09 -17.52 -3.81
C PRO A 228 26.95 -16.07 -3.28
N SER A 229 26.42 -15.18 -4.12
CA SER A 229 26.06 -13.80 -3.77
C SER A 229 24.86 -13.79 -2.82
N VAL A 230 24.88 -12.96 -1.78
CA VAL A 230 23.99 -13.09 -0.60
C VAL A 230 22.79 -12.14 -0.62
N LEU A 231 22.63 -11.24 -1.61
CA LEU A 231 21.55 -10.24 -1.63
C LEU A 231 20.67 -10.35 -2.87
N GLU A 232 19.44 -10.84 -2.69
CA GLU A 232 18.36 -10.80 -3.71
C GLU A 232 18.12 -9.35 -4.19
N THR A 233 18.17 -8.38 -3.28
CA THR A 233 18.04 -6.94 -3.54
C THR A 233 19.10 -6.42 -4.52
N THR A 234 20.35 -6.87 -4.46
CA THR A 234 21.36 -6.34 -5.40
C THR A 234 21.16 -6.86 -6.81
N ASN A 235 20.68 -8.10 -6.96
CA ASN A 235 20.38 -8.69 -8.26
C ASN A 235 19.15 -8.05 -8.91
N ARG A 236 18.09 -7.84 -8.12
CA ARG A 236 16.88 -7.13 -8.55
C ARG A 236 17.21 -5.70 -9.02
N GLU A 237 17.94 -4.93 -8.21
CA GLU A 237 18.27 -3.54 -8.54
C GLU A 237 19.20 -3.45 -9.77
N ARG A 238 20.13 -4.40 -9.94
CA ARG A 238 20.93 -4.52 -11.17
C ARG A 238 20.06 -4.79 -12.40
N GLN A 239 19.00 -5.60 -12.28
CA GLN A 239 18.08 -5.89 -13.38
C GLN A 239 17.23 -4.67 -13.74
N PHE A 240 16.71 -3.93 -12.75
CA PHE A 240 16.03 -2.66 -12.95
C PHE A 240 16.90 -1.64 -13.71
N LEU A 241 18.17 -1.51 -13.31
CA LEU A 241 19.11 -0.63 -13.99
C LEU A 241 19.41 -1.07 -15.42
N LYS A 242 19.52 -2.38 -15.68
CA LYS A 242 19.70 -2.91 -17.04
C LYS A 242 18.49 -2.58 -17.92
N GLN A 243 17.27 -2.76 -17.41
CA GLN A 243 16.03 -2.42 -18.13
C GLN A 243 15.96 -0.92 -18.43
N LYS A 244 16.37 -0.06 -17.48
CA LYS A 244 16.47 1.39 -17.70
C LYS A 244 17.55 1.77 -18.73
N ALA A 245 18.71 1.13 -18.67
CA ALA A 245 19.81 1.38 -19.60
C ALA A 245 19.48 0.96 -21.04
N SER A 246 18.70 -0.11 -21.22
CA SER A 246 18.23 -0.54 -22.55
C SER A 246 17.11 0.33 -23.13
N GLY A 247 16.52 1.21 -22.31
CA GLY A 247 15.27 1.88 -22.62
C GLY A 247 14.05 0.98 -22.35
N GLN A 248 12.90 1.62 -22.16
CA GLN A 248 11.62 0.96 -21.94
C GLN A 248 10.66 1.33 -23.07
N THR A 249 9.89 0.35 -23.53
CA THR A 249 8.87 0.58 -24.55
C THR A 249 7.52 0.75 -23.87
N HIS A 250 6.89 1.91 -24.03
CA HIS A 250 5.54 2.14 -23.53
C HIS A 250 4.53 2.05 -24.67
N ARG A 251 3.47 1.27 -24.47
CA ARG A 251 2.41 1.07 -25.47
C ARG A 251 1.05 1.31 -24.84
N ILE A 252 0.15 1.92 -25.61
CA ILE A 252 -1.24 2.13 -25.20
C ILE A 252 -2.08 0.98 -25.73
N HIS A 253 -2.84 0.35 -24.85
CA HIS A 253 -3.91 -0.56 -25.21
C HIS A 253 -5.21 0.25 -25.16
N ALA A 254 -5.52 0.89 -26.29
CA ALA A 254 -6.72 1.71 -26.42
C ALA A 254 -7.94 0.80 -26.61
N CYS A 255 -8.88 0.86 -25.66
CA CYS A 255 -10.19 0.26 -25.81
C CYS A 255 -11.08 1.25 -26.58
N THR A 256 -11.09 1.13 -27.90
CA THR A 256 -11.73 2.11 -28.81
C THR A 256 -13.09 1.67 -29.33
N GLU A 257 -13.44 0.39 -29.19
CA GLU A 257 -14.67 -0.18 -29.74
C GLU A 257 -15.43 -1.00 -28.69
N GLY A 258 -16.76 -1.06 -28.83
CA GLY A 258 -17.67 -1.84 -28.00
C GLY A 258 -18.63 -0.99 -27.16
N ASP A 259 -19.69 -1.63 -26.67
CA ASP A 259 -20.81 -0.99 -25.96
C ASP A 259 -20.36 -0.18 -24.73
N VAL A 260 -19.29 -0.62 -24.06
CA VAL A 260 -18.70 0.09 -22.91
C VAL A 260 -18.10 1.44 -23.32
N VAL A 261 -17.47 1.50 -24.50
CA VAL A 261 -16.87 2.75 -25.02
C VAL A 261 -17.97 3.75 -25.39
N GLU A 262 -19.04 3.28 -26.04
CA GLU A 262 -20.22 4.10 -26.35
C GLU A 262 -20.86 4.66 -25.06
N ALA A 263 -21.05 3.81 -24.05
CA ALA A 263 -21.58 4.23 -22.75
C ALA A 263 -20.69 5.26 -22.04
N PHE A 264 -19.36 5.16 -22.16
CA PHE A 264 -18.45 6.19 -21.65
C PHE A 264 -18.56 7.52 -22.41
N ALA A 265 -18.78 7.49 -23.73
CA ALA A 265 -18.95 8.70 -24.53
C ALA A 265 -20.22 9.46 -24.12
N ASP A 266 -21.34 8.76 -23.95
CA ASP A 266 -22.60 9.34 -23.48
C ASP A 266 -22.48 9.90 -22.05
N LEU A 267 -21.79 9.16 -21.17
CA LEU A 267 -21.50 9.61 -19.81
C LEU A 267 -20.65 10.88 -19.77
N TRP A 268 -19.65 10.99 -20.64
CA TRP A 268 -18.79 12.18 -20.68
C TRP A 268 -19.56 13.40 -21.20
N SER A 269 -20.40 13.23 -22.22
CA SER A 269 -21.28 14.29 -22.70
C SER A 269 -22.26 14.77 -21.61
N ALA A 270 -22.83 13.86 -20.82
CA ALA A 270 -23.69 14.21 -19.70
C ALA A 270 -22.92 14.91 -18.56
N PHE A 271 -21.67 14.49 -18.33
CA PHE A 271 -20.80 15.08 -17.31
C PHE A 271 -20.40 16.52 -17.66
N GLU A 272 -20.06 16.80 -18.92
CA GLU A 272 -19.77 18.17 -19.40
C GLU A 272 -21.00 19.09 -19.24
N GLU A 273 -22.20 18.60 -19.55
CA GLU A 273 -23.45 19.35 -19.30
C GLU A 273 -23.64 19.68 -17.82
N LEU A 274 -23.26 18.76 -16.92
CA LEU A 274 -23.33 18.98 -15.47
C LEU A 274 -22.27 19.98 -14.99
N GLU A 275 -21.03 19.94 -15.50
CA GLU A 275 -20.00 20.92 -15.16
C GLU A 275 -20.41 22.33 -15.62
N ASP A 276 -20.87 22.48 -16.86
CA ASP A 276 -21.38 23.75 -17.39
C ASP A 276 -22.55 24.29 -16.55
N ALA A 277 -23.51 23.42 -16.18
CA ALA A 277 -24.64 23.81 -15.35
C ALA A 277 -24.23 24.20 -13.91
N ALA A 278 -23.23 23.53 -13.34
CA ALA A 278 -22.71 23.87 -12.01
C ALA A 278 -22.03 25.24 -12.01
N ASP A 279 -21.25 25.54 -13.06
CA ASP A 279 -20.58 26.83 -13.23
C ASP A 279 -21.58 27.97 -13.49
N ASP A 280 -22.64 27.72 -14.28
CA ASP A 280 -23.66 28.73 -14.61
C ASP A 280 -24.60 29.05 -13.42
N ILE A 281 -24.95 28.04 -12.63
CA ILE A 281 -25.88 28.18 -11.48
C ILE A 281 -25.11 28.63 -10.23
N ASP A 282 -23.85 28.21 -10.07
CA ASP A 282 -22.96 28.54 -8.96
C ASP A 282 -23.52 28.13 -7.58
N GLU A 283 -24.06 26.92 -7.48
CA GLU A 283 -24.62 26.36 -6.24
C GLU A 283 -23.75 25.22 -5.70
N HIS A 284 -23.49 25.25 -4.39
CA HIS A 284 -22.59 24.30 -3.73
C HIS A 284 -22.98 22.83 -3.96
N ASP A 285 -24.29 22.54 -3.89
CA ASP A 285 -24.80 21.17 -4.04
C ASP A 285 -24.54 20.59 -5.44
N LEU A 286 -24.45 21.44 -6.48
CA LEU A 286 -24.11 21.01 -7.85
C LEU A 286 -22.62 20.68 -7.97
N TYR A 287 -21.73 21.46 -7.34
CA TYR A 287 -20.32 21.09 -7.28
C TYR A 287 -20.07 19.80 -6.48
N VAL A 288 -20.90 19.53 -5.46
CA VAL A 288 -20.89 18.21 -4.78
C VAL A 288 -21.30 17.10 -5.74
N ALA A 289 -22.33 17.30 -6.57
CA ALA A 289 -22.75 16.36 -7.60
C ALA A 289 -21.64 16.11 -8.63
N VAL A 290 -21.02 17.17 -9.18
CA VAL A 290 -19.84 17.09 -10.07
C VAL A 290 -18.73 16.27 -9.42
N GLY A 291 -18.43 16.54 -8.14
CA GLY A 291 -17.40 15.83 -7.40
C GLY A 291 -17.69 14.34 -7.20
N VAL A 292 -18.97 13.94 -7.00
CA VAL A 292 -19.37 12.53 -6.91
C VAL A 292 -19.35 11.87 -8.29
N ALA A 293 -19.87 12.53 -9.33
CA ALA A 293 -19.84 12.06 -10.71
C ALA A 293 -18.42 11.80 -11.20
N LYS A 294 -17.52 12.77 -11.03
CA LYS A 294 -16.09 12.64 -11.36
C LYS A 294 -15.44 11.46 -10.64
N ARG A 295 -15.78 11.24 -9.36
CA ARG A 295 -15.30 10.07 -8.60
C ARG A 295 -15.90 8.77 -9.17
N ALA A 296 -17.17 8.74 -9.53
CA ALA A 296 -17.82 7.56 -10.12
C ALA A 296 -17.16 7.20 -11.45
N ILE A 297 -17.00 8.16 -12.38
CA ILE A 297 -16.37 7.93 -13.69
C ILE A 297 -14.95 7.40 -13.50
N ASN A 298 -14.12 8.07 -12.70
CA ASN A 298 -12.77 7.60 -12.36
C ASN A 298 -12.71 6.21 -11.69
N GLY A 299 -13.81 5.76 -11.08
CA GLY A 299 -13.94 4.44 -10.49
C GLY A 299 -14.20 3.37 -11.55
N PHE A 300 -15.13 3.66 -12.47
CA PHE A 300 -15.46 2.77 -13.58
C PHE A 300 -14.33 2.69 -14.62
N THR A 301 -13.65 3.79 -14.93
CA THR A 301 -12.55 3.77 -15.93
C THR A 301 -11.36 2.91 -15.50
N ARG A 302 -11.19 2.71 -14.19
CA ARG A 302 -10.10 1.91 -13.58
C ARG A 302 -10.54 0.50 -13.20
N LEU A 303 -11.76 0.10 -13.55
CA LEU A 303 -12.28 -1.22 -13.27
C LEU A 303 -11.61 -2.23 -14.21
N LEU A 304 -10.96 -3.24 -13.63
CA LEU A 304 -10.33 -4.35 -14.38
C LEU A 304 -10.99 -5.71 -14.06
N SER A 305 -11.82 -5.78 -13.02
CA SER A 305 -12.53 -6.97 -12.60
C SER A 305 -14.02 -6.84 -12.90
N SER A 306 -14.78 -7.94 -12.84
CA SER A 306 -16.23 -7.84 -12.92
C SER A 306 -16.81 -6.94 -11.80
N LEU A 307 -17.83 -6.15 -12.14
CA LEU A 307 -18.42 -5.14 -11.26
C LEU A 307 -18.89 -5.75 -9.92
N GLU A 308 -19.47 -6.94 -9.99
CA GLU A 308 -19.91 -7.73 -8.83
C GLU A 308 -18.79 -7.90 -7.77
N TYR A 309 -17.61 -8.36 -8.17
CA TYR A 309 -16.49 -8.52 -7.25
C TYR A 309 -15.93 -7.18 -6.79
N SER A 310 -15.86 -6.18 -7.67
CA SER A 310 -15.44 -4.84 -7.27
C SER A 310 -16.32 -4.28 -6.15
N ASP A 311 -17.64 -4.39 -6.27
CA ASP A 311 -18.57 -3.91 -5.24
C ASP A 311 -18.53 -4.77 -3.96
N ASN A 312 -18.44 -6.10 -4.09
CA ASN A 312 -18.31 -7.00 -2.95
C ASN A 312 -17.06 -6.66 -2.12
N TYR A 313 -15.88 -6.60 -2.75
CA TYR A 313 -14.63 -6.32 -2.04
C TYR A 313 -14.52 -4.87 -1.56
N ARG A 314 -15.05 -3.88 -2.31
CA ARG A 314 -15.12 -2.49 -1.81
C ARG A 314 -16.04 -2.36 -0.60
N SER A 315 -17.19 -3.04 -0.57
CA SER A 315 -18.13 -2.98 0.56
C SER A 315 -17.54 -3.52 1.87
N LYS A 316 -16.63 -4.48 1.79
CA LYS A 316 -15.93 -5.08 2.93
C LYS A 316 -14.79 -4.21 3.45
N HIS A 317 -14.28 -3.28 2.65
CA HIS A 317 -13.28 -2.29 3.05
C HIS A 317 -13.98 -1.03 3.56
N GLY A 318 -14.02 -0.83 4.88
CA GLY A 318 -14.82 0.22 5.53
C GLY A 318 -14.56 1.67 5.08
N LYS A 319 -13.44 1.94 4.40
CA LYS A 319 -13.09 3.25 3.83
C LYS A 319 -13.42 3.39 2.32
N ALA A 320 -13.81 2.32 1.63
CA ALA A 320 -14.04 2.31 0.18
C ALA A 320 -15.54 2.35 -0.17
N THR A 321 -15.97 3.37 -0.91
CA THR A 321 -17.32 3.39 -1.49
C THR A 321 -17.38 2.46 -2.70
N THR A 322 -18.43 1.62 -2.77
CA THR A 322 -18.76 0.79 -3.93
C THR A 322 -19.08 1.65 -5.15
N LEU A 323 -18.89 1.13 -6.36
CA LEU A 323 -19.22 1.84 -7.60
C LEU A 323 -20.73 2.03 -7.71
N SER A 324 -21.52 0.98 -7.43
CA SER A 324 -22.98 1.11 -7.34
C SER A 324 -23.43 2.10 -6.26
N GLY A 325 -22.72 2.14 -5.13
CA GLY A 325 -23.00 3.10 -4.06
C GLY A 325 -22.78 4.56 -4.48
N ARG A 326 -21.82 4.83 -5.38
CA ARG A 326 -21.61 6.17 -5.95
C ARG A 326 -22.76 6.59 -6.88
N VAL A 327 -23.33 5.64 -7.63
CA VAL A 327 -24.53 5.89 -8.44
C VAL A 327 -25.71 6.26 -7.53
N SER A 328 -25.95 5.49 -6.46
CA SER A 328 -27.00 5.81 -5.48
C SER A 328 -26.77 7.13 -4.73
N GLN A 329 -25.51 7.53 -4.51
CA GLN A 329 -25.21 8.85 -3.93
C GLN A 329 -25.65 10.00 -4.85
N LEU A 330 -25.46 9.88 -6.17
CA LEU A 330 -25.96 10.86 -7.12
C LEU A 330 -27.49 10.93 -7.12
N GLU A 331 -28.17 9.78 -7.02
CA GLU A 331 -29.63 9.72 -6.89
C GLU A 331 -30.10 10.49 -5.64
N HIS A 332 -29.43 10.29 -4.50
CA HIS A 332 -29.75 11.01 -3.27
C HIS A 332 -29.48 12.51 -3.36
N ILE A 333 -28.40 12.93 -4.03
CA ILE A 333 -28.12 14.35 -4.27
C ILE A 333 -29.21 14.94 -5.16
N MET A 334 -29.54 14.28 -6.27
CA MET A 334 -30.61 14.68 -7.20
C MET A 334 -31.94 14.92 -6.47
N ASP A 335 -32.31 14.02 -5.55
CA ASP A 335 -33.53 14.15 -4.75
C ASP A 335 -33.47 15.23 -3.68
N GLY A 336 -32.27 15.59 -3.22
CA GLY A 336 -32.02 16.65 -2.25
C GLY A 336 -31.96 18.06 -2.86
N LEU A 337 -31.77 18.20 -4.18
CA LEU A 337 -31.66 19.50 -4.83
C LEU A 337 -32.94 20.33 -4.65
N SER A 338 -32.78 21.55 -4.12
CA SER A 338 -33.87 22.49 -3.87
C SER A 338 -33.40 23.93 -4.08
N GLY A 339 -34.33 24.90 -4.11
CA GLY A 339 -33.99 26.30 -4.35
C GLY A 339 -33.45 26.53 -5.77
N ASP A 340 -32.41 27.34 -5.91
CA ASP A 340 -31.80 27.64 -7.20
C ASP A 340 -31.01 26.44 -7.76
N ALA A 341 -30.47 25.57 -6.89
CA ALA A 341 -29.83 24.31 -7.27
C ALA A 341 -30.78 23.31 -7.95
N ALA A 342 -32.10 23.46 -7.77
CA ALA A 342 -33.09 22.65 -8.47
C ALA A 342 -33.05 22.85 -9.99
N ALA A 343 -32.52 23.98 -10.48
CA ALA A 343 -32.31 24.20 -11.91
C ALA A 343 -31.27 23.24 -12.51
N GLY A 344 -30.33 22.73 -11.71
CA GLY A 344 -29.32 21.75 -12.12
C GLY A 344 -29.77 20.29 -11.98
N ARG A 345 -31.04 20.02 -11.62
CA ARG A 345 -31.53 18.65 -11.44
C ARG A 345 -31.45 17.81 -12.72
N THR A 346 -31.78 18.40 -13.87
CA THR A 346 -31.78 17.68 -15.16
C THR A 346 -30.37 17.22 -15.58
N PRO A 347 -29.33 18.06 -15.54
CA PRO A 347 -27.95 17.61 -15.77
C PRO A 347 -27.51 16.48 -14.81
N VAL A 348 -27.87 16.55 -13.52
CA VAL A 348 -27.57 15.47 -12.56
C VAL A 348 -28.31 14.17 -12.93
N GLU A 349 -29.57 14.28 -13.39
CA GLU A 349 -30.37 13.13 -13.84
C GLU A 349 -29.75 12.46 -15.09
N HIS A 350 -29.25 13.24 -16.06
CA HIS A 350 -28.56 12.71 -17.23
C HIS A 350 -27.31 11.91 -16.84
N VAL A 351 -26.47 12.46 -15.95
CA VAL A 351 -25.27 11.75 -15.44
C VAL A 351 -25.65 10.48 -14.69
N HIS A 352 -26.68 10.53 -13.83
CA HIS A 352 -27.16 9.35 -13.12
C HIS A 352 -27.66 8.26 -14.09
N HIS A 353 -28.38 8.65 -15.14
CA HIS A 353 -28.86 7.72 -16.16
C HIS A 353 -27.70 7.08 -16.92
N ALA A 354 -26.76 7.88 -17.43
CA ALA A 354 -25.59 7.38 -18.16
C ALA A 354 -24.68 6.49 -17.29
N LEU A 355 -24.51 6.79 -16.01
CA LEU A 355 -23.79 5.90 -15.07
C LEU A 355 -24.53 4.59 -14.84
N SER A 356 -25.86 4.62 -14.78
CA SER A 356 -26.67 3.40 -14.63
C SER A 356 -26.59 2.54 -15.87
N GLU A 357 -26.64 3.15 -17.06
CA GLU A 357 -26.46 2.46 -18.33
C GLU A 357 -25.07 1.84 -18.44
N LEU A 358 -24.00 2.59 -18.16
CA LEU A 358 -22.64 2.05 -18.12
C LEU A 358 -22.51 0.87 -17.16
N ARG A 359 -23.12 0.96 -15.97
CA ARG A 359 -23.13 -0.13 -14.99
C ARG A 359 -23.79 -1.39 -15.54
N ASP A 360 -24.94 -1.23 -16.20
CA ASP A 360 -25.71 -2.34 -16.75
C ASP A 360 -24.96 -2.95 -17.95
N THR A 361 -24.39 -2.13 -18.84
CA THR A 361 -23.51 -2.58 -19.93
C THR A 361 -22.33 -3.38 -19.41
N LEU A 362 -21.62 -2.92 -18.37
CA LEU A 362 -20.49 -3.66 -17.77
C LEU A 362 -20.90 -5.00 -17.12
N THR A 363 -22.19 -5.19 -16.83
CA THR A 363 -22.72 -6.44 -16.26
C THR A 363 -23.14 -7.42 -17.36
N ASP A 364 -23.64 -6.90 -18.48
CA ASP A 364 -24.16 -7.69 -19.61
C ASP A 364 -23.12 -8.01 -20.69
N THR A 365 -22.03 -7.23 -20.80
CA THR A 365 -21.06 -7.38 -21.90
C THR A 365 -20.16 -8.59 -21.72
N GLU A 366 -19.98 -9.37 -22.79
CA GLU A 366 -18.93 -10.37 -22.89
C GLU A 366 -17.56 -9.77 -22.55
N SER A 367 -16.77 -10.52 -21.80
CA SER A 367 -15.58 -10.03 -21.10
C SER A 367 -14.49 -9.36 -21.94
N GLN A 368 -14.58 -9.41 -23.27
CA GLN A 368 -13.49 -9.15 -24.20
C GLN A 368 -13.40 -7.69 -24.68
N LYS A 369 -14.50 -6.92 -24.72
CA LYS A 369 -14.58 -5.61 -25.40
C LYS A 369 -14.28 -4.38 -24.51
N TRP A 370 -13.61 -4.57 -23.39
CA TRP A 370 -13.19 -3.49 -22.49
C TRP A 370 -11.92 -3.88 -21.75
N LYS A 371 -11.43 -3.02 -20.85
CA LYS A 371 -10.11 -3.21 -20.18
C LYS A 371 -9.92 -4.58 -19.53
N ARG A 372 -10.98 -5.20 -18.99
CA ARG A 372 -10.92 -6.57 -18.46
C ARG A 372 -10.49 -7.58 -19.54
N GLY A 373 -11.00 -7.47 -20.75
CA GLY A 373 -10.65 -8.33 -21.89
C GLY A 373 -9.20 -8.19 -22.31
N ALA A 374 -8.69 -6.95 -22.34
CA ALA A 374 -7.27 -6.68 -22.58
C ALA A 374 -6.37 -7.32 -21.50
N VAL A 375 -6.79 -7.29 -20.24
CA VAL A 375 -6.08 -7.98 -19.15
C VAL A 375 -6.06 -9.50 -19.38
N LEU A 376 -7.19 -10.11 -19.74
CA LEU A 376 -7.26 -11.54 -19.99
C LEU A 376 -6.40 -11.96 -21.19
N THR A 377 -6.40 -11.15 -22.25
CA THR A 377 -5.57 -11.36 -23.45
C THR A 377 -4.08 -11.29 -23.09
N ALA A 378 -3.68 -10.31 -22.27
CA ALA A 378 -2.31 -10.20 -21.79
C ALA A 378 -1.89 -11.42 -20.96
N ILE A 379 -2.76 -11.88 -20.05
CA ILE A 379 -2.50 -13.08 -19.23
C ILE A 379 -2.34 -14.32 -20.12
N GLN A 380 -3.20 -14.48 -21.13
CA GLN A 380 -3.14 -15.64 -22.03
C GLN A 380 -1.80 -15.67 -22.77
N LYS A 381 -1.41 -14.54 -23.36
CA LYS A 381 -0.14 -14.45 -24.10
C LYS A 381 1.06 -14.85 -23.22
N VAL A 382 1.20 -14.25 -22.05
CA VAL A 382 2.37 -14.51 -21.20
C VAL A 382 2.40 -15.94 -20.67
N THR A 383 1.22 -16.55 -20.47
CA THR A 383 1.11 -17.97 -20.11
C THR A 383 1.56 -18.87 -21.27
N ASP A 384 1.16 -18.57 -22.50
CA ASP A 384 1.56 -19.31 -23.70
C ASP A 384 3.06 -19.16 -24.02
N GLU A 385 3.64 -17.98 -23.73
CA GLU A 385 5.05 -17.64 -23.98
C GLU A 385 5.97 -17.97 -22.78
N ASN A 386 5.41 -18.35 -21.64
CA ASN A 386 6.14 -18.61 -20.38
C ASN A 386 6.99 -17.37 -19.97
N GLU A 387 6.36 -16.20 -20.04
CA GLU A 387 6.88 -14.89 -19.65
C GLU A 387 6.12 -14.38 -18.41
N ASP A 388 6.71 -13.45 -17.66
CA ASP A 388 6.11 -12.94 -16.43
C ASP A 388 5.42 -11.58 -16.65
N LEU A 389 4.25 -11.41 -16.04
CA LEU A 389 3.40 -10.23 -16.14
C LEU A 389 3.07 -9.65 -14.76
N ILE A 390 3.40 -8.37 -14.58
CA ILE A 390 2.92 -7.59 -13.44
C ILE A 390 1.71 -6.77 -13.86
N ILE A 391 0.58 -6.94 -13.17
CA ILE A 391 -0.61 -6.10 -13.34
C ILE A 391 -0.70 -5.16 -12.15
N VAL A 392 -0.71 -3.85 -12.41
CA VAL A 392 -0.85 -2.82 -11.38
C VAL A 392 -2.31 -2.42 -11.24
N LEU A 393 -2.80 -2.42 -10.00
CA LEU A 393 -4.17 -2.07 -9.64
C LEU A 393 -4.19 -0.80 -8.78
N PRO A 394 -5.25 0.03 -8.88
CA PRO A 394 -5.26 1.37 -8.29
C PRO A 394 -5.29 1.40 -6.76
N ASP A 395 -5.71 0.31 -6.12
CA ASP A 395 -5.83 0.14 -4.67
C ASP A 395 -6.00 -1.35 -4.30
N GLU A 396 -5.85 -1.67 -3.01
CA GLU A 396 -5.95 -3.04 -2.49
C GLU A 396 -7.34 -3.70 -2.71
N PRO A 397 -8.48 -2.99 -2.56
CA PRO A 397 -9.79 -3.55 -2.94
C PRO A 397 -9.86 -3.98 -4.41
N ALA A 398 -9.33 -3.17 -5.34
CA ALA A 398 -9.28 -3.54 -6.76
C ALA A 398 -8.39 -4.76 -7.00
N ARG A 399 -7.23 -4.83 -6.33
CA ARG A 399 -6.32 -5.99 -6.39
C ARG A 399 -7.02 -7.29 -5.98
N GLN A 400 -7.72 -7.26 -4.85
CA GLN A 400 -8.47 -8.40 -4.33
C GLN A 400 -9.65 -8.78 -5.22
N ALA A 401 -10.36 -7.79 -5.78
CA ALA A 401 -11.46 -8.03 -6.69
C ALA A 401 -11.03 -8.72 -7.99
N LEU A 402 -9.92 -8.29 -8.60
CA LEU A 402 -9.38 -8.97 -9.80
C LEU A 402 -8.86 -10.37 -9.48
N GLN A 403 -8.20 -10.54 -8.34
CA GLN A 403 -7.73 -11.86 -7.90
C GLN A 403 -8.89 -12.85 -7.73
N ALA A 404 -9.99 -12.41 -7.12
CA ALA A 404 -11.20 -13.22 -6.95
C ALA A 404 -11.88 -13.51 -8.29
N ASP A 405 -11.98 -12.50 -9.16
CA ASP A 405 -12.57 -12.62 -10.49
C ASP A 405 -11.83 -13.66 -11.35
N LEU A 406 -10.48 -13.64 -11.35
CA LEU A 406 -9.66 -14.62 -12.05
C LEU A 406 -9.80 -16.02 -11.43
N ARG A 407 -9.79 -16.15 -10.11
CA ARG A 407 -9.86 -17.47 -9.44
C ARG A 407 -11.21 -18.14 -9.54
N ILE A 408 -12.28 -17.37 -9.42
CA ILE A 408 -13.63 -17.91 -9.31
C ILE A 408 -14.28 -18.05 -10.68
N LYS A 409 -14.26 -17.00 -11.52
CA LYS A 409 -14.90 -17.05 -12.83
C LYS A 409 -14.03 -17.72 -13.89
N LEU A 410 -12.70 -17.75 -13.72
CA LEU A 410 -11.75 -18.24 -14.71
C LEU A 410 -10.75 -19.24 -14.09
N THR A 411 -11.24 -20.18 -13.27
CA THR A 411 -10.41 -21.08 -12.45
C THR A 411 -9.36 -21.82 -13.27
N ASP A 412 -9.75 -22.51 -14.34
CA ASP A 412 -8.82 -23.34 -15.12
C ASP A 412 -7.74 -22.48 -15.78
N PHE A 413 -8.16 -21.38 -16.42
CA PHE A 413 -7.27 -20.38 -17.01
C PHE A 413 -6.27 -19.80 -16.00
N TYR A 414 -6.75 -19.37 -14.82
CA TYR A 414 -5.88 -18.77 -13.82
C TYR A 414 -4.98 -19.80 -13.14
N SER A 415 -5.39 -21.07 -13.06
CA SER A 415 -4.55 -22.12 -12.47
C SER A 415 -3.26 -22.35 -13.25
N GLU A 416 -3.31 -22.22 -14.58
CA GLU A 416 -2.16 -22.30 -15.48
C GLU A 416 -1.34 -21.00 -15.43
N ALA A 417 -2.00 -19.84 -15.39
CA ALA A 417 -1.35 -18.53 -15.42
C ALA A 417 -0.75 -18.08 -14.07
N ARG A 418 -1.13 -18.70 -12.94
CA ARG A 418 -0.82 -18.20 -11.58
C ARG A 418 0.67 -18.04 -11.30
N SER A 419 1.52 -18.86 -11.88
CA SER A 419 2.98 -18.75 -11.70
C SER A 419 3.61 -17.56 -12.42
N HIS A 420 2.93 -17.01 -13.42
CA HIS A 420 3.43 -15.95 -14.31
C HIS A 420 2.76 -14.59 -14.07
N VAL A 421 1.64 -14.55 -13.31
CA VAL A 421 0.85 -13.33 -13.13
C VAL A 421 0.96 -12.81 -11.71
N HIS A 422 1.53 -11.61 -11.57
CA HIS A 422 1.74 -10.93 -10.29
C HIS A 422 0.85 -9.69 -10.18
N LEU A 423 0.00 -9.64 -9.16
CA LEU A 423 -0.93 -8.53 -8.94
C LEU A 423 -0.37 -7.58 -7.88
N HIS A 424 -0.08 -6.33 -8.25
CA HIS A 424 0.47 -5.32 -7.34
C HIS A 424 -0.38 -4.06 -7.28
N THR A 425 -0.20 -3.29 -6.20
CA THR A 425 -0.68 -1.91 -6.08
C THR A 425 0.52 -0.97 -6.16
N PRO A 426 0.34 0.35 -6.38
CA PRO A 426 1.44 1.30 -6.27
C PRO A 426 2.22 1.21 -4.94
N GLN A 427 1.59 0.79 -3.84
CA GLN A 427 2.27 0.61 -2.57
C GLN A 427 3.15 -0.66 -2.53
N SER A 428 2.70 -1.76 -3.16
CA SER A 428 3.42 -3.04 -3.16
C SER A 428 4.34 -3.24 -4.36
N LEU A 429 4.22 -2.43 -5.41
CA LEU A 429 5.04 -2.52 -6.62
C LEU A 429 6.54 -2.32 -6.33
N PRO A 430 7.00 -1.37 -5.50
CA PRO A 430 8.44 -1.19 -5.25
C PRO A 430 9.16 -2.40 -4.64
N ASN A 431 8.41 -3.37 -4.11
CA ASN A 431 8.95 -4.61 -3.58
C ASN A 431 8.86 -5.78 -4.56
N ALA A 432 8.23 -5.59 -5.73
CA ALA A 432 8.06 -6.63 -6.74
C ALA A 432 9.39 -7.00 -7.40
N ASP A 433 9.51 -8.25 -7.82
CA ASP A 433 10.60 -8.69 -8.68
C ASP A 433 10.42 -8.16 -10.11
N PRO A 434 11.49 -8.11 -10.91
CA PRO A 434 11.42 -7.68 -12.30
C PRO A 434 10.66 -8.73 -13.13
N ALA A 435 9.87 -8.28 -14.08
CA ALA A 435 9.10 -9.11 -15.01
C ALA A 435 9.36 -8.72 -16.47
N ASP A 436 8.78 -9.47 -17.40
CA ASP A 436 8.87 -9.18 -18.84
C ASP A 436 7.90 -8.07 -19.25
N TYR A 437 6.70 -8.05 -18.66
CA TYR A 437 5.69 -7.02 -18.92
C TYR A 437 5.14 -6.38 -17.65
N LEU A 438 4.82 -5.09 -17.75
CA LEU A 438 4.08 -4.33 -16.74
C LEU A 438 2.83 -3.72 -17.35
N LEU A 439 1.66 -4.09 -16.84
CA LEU A 439 0.37 -3.56 -17.30
C LEU A 439 -0.23 -2.60 -16.27
N LEU A 440 -0.39 -1.34 -16.65
CA LEU A 440 -1.03 -0.30 -15.85
C LEU A 440 -2.54 -0.28 -16.09
N TYR A 441 -3.32 -0.12 -15.03
CA TYR A 441 -4.79 0.00 -15.06
C TYR A 441 -5.33 1.18 -15.89
N GLY A 442 -4.44 2.09 -16.28
CA GLY A 442 -4.67 3.25 -17.13
C GLY A 442 -3.82 4.42 -16.74
N PRO A 443 -4.19 5.66 -17.13
CA PRO A 443 -3.48 6.84 -16.69
C PRO A 443 -3.42 6.84 -15.15
N PRO A 444 -2.20 6.89 -14.56
CA PRO A 444 -2.08 6.79 -13.12
C PRO A 444 -2.85 7.88 -12.38
N LYS A 445 -3.22 7.60 -11.12
CA LYS A 445 -3.74 8.64 -10.22
C LYS A 445 -2.66 9.70 -10.02
N TYR A 446 -3.07 10.89 -9.56
CA TYR A 446 -2.15 12.01 -9.32
C TYR A 446 -0.92 11.62 -8.49
N ASP A 447 -1.11 10.86 -7.40
CA ASP A 447 -0.04 10.41 -6.49
C ASP A 447 0.74 9.19 -7.00
N HIS A 448 0.35 8.63 -8.15
CA HIS A 448 0.92 7.42 -8.74
C HIS A 448 1.61 7.70 -10.09
N ARG A 449 1.83 8.97 -10.46
CA ARG A 449 2.39 9.34 -11.77
C ARG A 449 3.80 8.76 -12.01
N TRP A 450 4.55 8.52 -10.95
CA TRP A 450 5.81 7.78 -10.99
C TRP A 450 5.70 6.38 -11.62
N LEU A 451 4.52 5.74 -11.65
CA LEU A 451 4.31 4.43 -12.28
C LEU A 451 4.71 4.42 -13.76
N LEU A 452 4.61 5.56 -14.45
CA LEU A 452 5.04 5.68 -15.85
C LEU A 452 6.56 5.46 -16.01
N ARG A 453 7.36 5.68 -14.96
CA ARG A 453 8.81 5.46 -14.94
C ARG A 453 9.21 4.14 -14.27
N ALA A 454 8.24 3.27 -13.94
CA ALA A 454 8.50 2.02 -13.22
C ALA A 454 9.55 1.15 -13.94
N PRO A 455 10.66 0.77 -13.30
CA PRO A 455 11.76 0.01 -13.91
C PRO A 455 11.53 -1.50 -13.84
N HIS A 456 10.27 -1.95 -13.69
CA HIS A 456 9.96 -3.35 -13.35
C HIS A 456 9.85 -4.25 -14.59
N ALA A 457 9.66 -3.65 -15.78
CA ALA A 457 9.60 -4.37 -17.04
C ALA A 457 10.18 -3.52 -18.19
N PRO A 458 10.77 -4.15 -19.22
CA PRO A 458 11.16 -3.47 -20.45
C PRO A 458 9.94 -3.04 -21.29
N ASP A 459 8.85 -3.79 -21.27
CA ASP A 459 7.61 -3.48 -21.99
C ASP A 459 6.50 -3.08 -21.02
N ILE A 460 6.02 -1.83 -21.14
CA ILE A 460 4.98 -1.25 -20.27
C ILE A 460 3.72 -0.99 -21.10
N GLY A 461 2.63 -1.68 -20.77
CA GLY A 461 1.31 -1.47 -21.33
C GLY A 461 0.48 -0.50 -20.47
N VAL A 462 -0.24 0.43 -21.10
CA VAL A 462 -1.20 1.32 -20.42
C VAL A 462 -2.60 1.10 -21.01
N LEU A 463 -3.52 0.59 -20.19
CA LEU A 463 -4.92 0.38 -20.60
C LEU A 463 -5.68 1.71 -20.60
N ALA A 464 -6.16 2.20 -21.74
CA ALA A 464 -6.86 3.49 -21.79
C ALA A 464 -8.14 3.40 -22.63
N TYR A 465 -9.18 4.13 -22.22
CA TYR A 465 -10.26 4.51 -23.13
C TYR A 465 -9.89 5.79 -23.88
N ASP A 466 -10.57 6.11 -24.98
CA ASP A 466 -10.26 7.30 -25.79
C ASP A 466 -10.27 8.61 -25.00
N HIS A 467 -11.25 8.78 -24.10
CA HIS A 467 -11.35 9.97 -23.26
C HIS A 467 -10.20 10.10 -22.24
N GLU A 468 -9.46 9.02 -21.96
CA GLU A 468 -8.33 9.00 -21.04
C GLU A 468 -6.99 9.38 -21.71
N LEU A 469 -6.92 9.33 -23.05
CA LEU A 469 -5.69 9.60 -23.81
C LEU A 469 -5.18 11.03 -23.61
N GLY A 470 -6.09 12.01 -23.51
CA GLY A 470 -5.72 13.40 -23.24
C GLY A 470 -5.05 13.59 -21.87
N LEU A 471 -5.55 12.89 -20.85
CA LEU A 471 -4.94 12.89 -19.51
C LEU A 471 -3.55 12.24 -19.54
N LEU A 472 -3.43 11.08 -20.19
CA LEU A 472 -2.14 10.39 -20.34
C LEU A 472 -1.12 11.27 -21.07
N HIS A 473 -1.52 11.92 -22.17
CA HIS A 473 -0.67 12.85 -22.91
C HIS A 473 -0.18 13.99 -22.01
N SER A 474 -1.06 14.60 -21.21
CA SER A 474 -0.63 15.65 -20.28
C SER A 474 0.35 15.12 -19.24
N GLN A 475 0.08 13.95 -18.64
CA GLN A 475 0.94 13.34 -17.63
C GLN A 475 2.35 13.04 -18.17
N VAL A 476 2.43 12.43 -19.36
CA VAL A 476 3.70 12.13 -20.04
C VAL A 476 4.46 13.40 -20.38
N ARG A 477 3.77 14.41 -20.94
CA ARG A 477 4.39 15.69 -21.29
C ARG A 477 4.94 16.41 -20.06
N ASP A 478 4.19 16.46 -18.97
CA ASP A 478 4.59 17.17 -17.77
C ASP A 478 5.73 16.42 -17.06
N LEU A 479 5.71 15.08 -17.06
CA LEU A 479 6.78 14.23 -16.55
C LEU A 479 8.08 14.42 -17.35
N ASN A 480 8.01 14.37 -18.68
CA ASN A 480 9.18 14.54 -19.55
C ASN A 480 9.78 15.93 -19.42
N ARG A 481 8.93 16.97 -19.34
CA ARG A 481 9.38 18.35 -19.09
C ARG A 481 10.14 18.46 -17.77
N GLU A 482 9.63 17.85 -16.70
CA GLU A 482 10.31 17.87 -15.42
C GLU A 482 11.62 17.07 -15.47
N MET A 483 11.63 15.88 -16.07
CA MET A 483 12.86 15.09 -16.22
C MET A 483 13.93 15.80 -17.07
N GLU A 484 13.54 16.46 -18.15
CA GLU A 484 14.43 17.30 -18.96
C GLU A 484 15.03 18.43 -18.12
N HIS A 485 14.21 19.09 -17.28
CA HIS A 485 14.66 20.17 -16.41
C HIS A 485 15.57 19.69 -15.27
N SER A 486 15.28 18.52 -14.69
CA SER A 486 16.06 17.94 -13.59
C SER A 486 17.35 17.26 -14.05
N THR A 487 17.49 16.96 -15.35
CA THR A 487 18.69 16.34 -15.91
C THR A 487 19.80 17.40 -16.02
N PRO A 488 20.98 17.19 -15.40
CA PRO A 488 22.04 18.19 -15.40
C PRO A 488 22.56 18.51 -16.80
N ASP A 489 22.63 19.80 -17.16
CA ASP A 489 23.37 20.26 -18.33
C ASP A 489 24.83 20.57 -17.95
N MET A 490 25.73 19.66 -18.33
CA MET A 490 27.17 19.80 -18.07
C MET A 490 27.84 20.94 -18.86
N SER A 491 27.11 21.60 -19.78
CA SER A 491 27.59 22.75 -20.54
C SER A 491 27.41 24.09 -19.80
N GLU A 492 26.52 24.14 -18.81
CA GLU A 492 26.30 25.35 -18.00
C GLU A 492 27.37 25.49 -16.92
N ALA A 493 27.92 26.71 -16.77
CA ALA A 493 28.91 27.00 -15.74
C ALA A 493 28.23 27.37 -14.41
N GLY A 494 28.18 26.43 -13.46
CA GLY A 494 27.55 26.63 -12.14
C GLY A 494 28.19 25.81 -11.02
N LEU A 495 27.62 25.88 -9.81
CA LEU A 495 28.03 25.07 -8.65
C LEU A 495 27.75 23.59 -8.89
N GLN A 496 26.54 23.26 -9.38
CA GLN A 496 26.14 21.90 -9.77
C GLN A 496 27.16 21.25 -10.72
N THR A 497 27.46 21.89 -11.85
CA THR A 497 28.44 21.37 -12.82
C THR A 497 29.84 21.23 -12.24
N GLN A 498 30.25 22.09 -11.30
CA GLN A 498 31.54 21.94 -10.63
C GLN A 498 31.56 20.71 -9.72
N ILE A 499 30.52 20.50 -8.92
CA ILE A 499 30.39 19.31 -8.06
C ILE A 499 30.37 18.03 -8.91
N LEU A 500 29.54 18.00 -9.96
CA LEU A 500 29.42 16.85 -10.86
C LEU A 500 30.73 16.49 -11.57
N ASN A 501 31.53 17.50 -11.96
CA ASN A 501 32.86 17.27 -12.52
C ASN A 501 33.86 16.75 -11.47
N THR A 502 33.78 17.22 -10.22
CA THR A 502 34.66 16.77 -9.13
C THR A 502 34.43 15.30 -8.80
N ILE A 503 33.17 14.86 -8.75
CA ILE A 503 32.82 13.44 -8.51
C ILE A 503 32.97 12.57 -9.77
N SER A 504 33.42 13.13 -10.90
CA SER A 504 33.52 12.43 -12.18
C SER A 504 32.19 11.77 -12.60
N ALA A 505 31.07 12.46 -12.39
CA ALA A 505 29.75 11.97 -12.75
C ALA A 505 29.71 11.60 -14.24
N PRO A 506 29.03 10.50 -14.62
CA PRO A 506 28.94 10.09 -16.01
C PRO A 506 28.28 11.19 -16.84
N ALA A 507 28.79 11.40 -18.06
CA ALA A 507 28.24 12.40 -18.95
C ALA A 507 26.76 12.05 -19.26
N PRO A 508 25.81 12.95 -18.95
CA PRO A 508 24.39 12.67 -19.17
C PRO A 508 24.04 12.56 -20.67
N LEU A 509 24.84 13.19 -21.55
CA LEU A 509 24.63 13.20 -23.00
C LEU A 509 25.90 12.73 -23.74
N PRO A 510 25.76 12.01 -24.89
CA PRO A 510 26.90 11.67 -25.74
C PRO A 510 27.51 12.94 -26.36
N GLU A 511 28.84 13.08 -26.29
CA GLU A 511 29.63 14.26 -26.69
C GLU A 511 29.49 14.73 -28.17
N ASN A 512 28.64 14.09 -29.00
CA ASN A 512 28.57 14.32 -30.45
C ASN A 512 27.16 14.54 -31.05
N GLN A 513 26.10 14.75 -30.25
CA GLN A 513 24.82 15.23 -30.80
C GLN A 513 24.72 16.76 -30.61
N GLU A 514 25.25 17.51 -31.58
CA GLU A 514 24.78 18.89 -31.79
C GLU A 514 23.26 18.86 -31.92
N ASN A 515 22.56 19.78 -31.23
CA ASN A 515 21.12 20.02 -31.26
C ASN A 515 20.51 20.01 -32.68
N THR A 516 20.33 18.84 -33.28
CA THR A 516 19.49 18.66 -34.45
C THR A 516 18.14 18.17 -33.94
N ALA A 517 17.32 19.12 -33.52
CA ALA A 517 15.89 18.95 -33.40
C ALA A 517 15.32 18.64 -34.78
N SER A 518 15.42 17.39 -35.25
CA SER A 518 14.72 16.78 -36.40
C SER A 518 15.36 15.44 -36.77
N THR A 519 15.08 14.37 -36.03
CA THR A 519 15.06 13.02 -36.60
C THR A 519 14.27 12.12 -35.65
N THR A 520 13.26 11.46 -36.21
CA THR A 520 12.49 10.36 -35.64
C THR A 520 13.40 9.35 -34.94
N SER A 521 13.52 9.47 -33.61
CA SER A 521 14.12 8.44 -32.75
C SER A 521 13.18 7.23 -32.75
N SER A 522 13.75 6.02 -32.86
CA SER A 522 13.00 4.80 -32.61
C SER A 522 12.50 4.83 -31.16
N PRO A 523 11.32 4.26 -30.81
CA PRO A 523 10.84 4.18 -29.42
C PRO A 523 11.83 3.51 -28.45
N THR A 524 12.80 2.78 -29.00
CA THR A 524 13.87 2.06 -28.31
C THR A 524 15.24 2.75 -28.30
N ASP A 525 15.39 3.93 -28.92
CA ASP A 525 16.65 4.68 -28.83
C ASP A 525 16.77 5.32 -27.42
N PRO A 526 17.92 5.19 -26.73
CA PRO A 526 18.11 5.77 -25.41
C PRO A 526 17.96 7.29 -25.49
N GLY A 527 16.89 7.81 -24.90
CA GLY A 527 16.55 9.23 -24.88
C GLY A 527 17.58 10.08 -24.14
N GLN A 528 17.47 11.40 -24.30
CA GLN A 528 18.37 12.39 -23.68
C GLN A 528 18.23 12.50 -22.14
N TYR A 529 17.19 11.89 -21.58
CA TYR A 529 16.85 11.83 -20.16
C TYR A 529 16.04 10.56 -19.89
N ASP A 530 15.87 10.14 -18.62
CA ASP A 530 14.99 9.02 -18.21
C ASP A 530 13.50 9.42 -18.30
N GLY A 531 13.08 9.76 -19.52
CA GLY A 531 11.71 10.12 -19.88
C GLY A 531 10.88 8.92 -20.33
N VAL A 532 9.63 9.21 -20.65
CA VAL A 532 8.63 8.24 -21.11
C VAL A 532 8.29 8.56 -22.56
N SER A 533 8.50 7.60 -23.45
CA SER A 533 8.12 7.71 -24.86
C SER A 533 6.88 6.89 -25.11
N ILE A 534 5.72 7.54 -25.20
CA ILE A 534 4.46 6.91 -25.56
C ILE A 534 3.98 7.52 -26.87
N ASP A 535 3.81 6.67 -27.88
CA ASP A 535 3.11 7.04 -29.10
C ASP A 535 1.60 7.04 -28.82
N ILE A 536 1.03 8.24 -28.69
CA ILE A 536 -0.41 8.42 -28.47
C ILE A 536 -1.08 8.54 -29.84
N PRO A 537 -2.04 7.66 -30.17
CA PRO A 537 -2.78 7.76 -31.42
C PRO A 537 -3.47 9.13 -31.51
N ASP A 538 -3.29 9.83 -32.63
CA ASP A 538 -4.00 11.08 -32.89
C ASP A 538 -5.44 10.73 -33.31
N PRO A 539 -6.48 11.16 -32.56
CA PRO A 539 -7.87 10.74 -32.79
C PRO A 539 -8.41 11.07 -34.19
N ASP A 540 -7.78 12.01 -34.91
CA ASP A 540 -8.19 12.43 -36.25
C ASP A 540 -7.50 11.66 -37.40
N THR A 541 -6.63 10.68 -37.09
CA THR A 541 -5.90 9.90 -38.11
C THR A 541 -6.46 8.49 -38.21
N GLU A 542 -7.38 8.27 -39.16
CA GLU A 542 -7.77 6.92 -39.61
C GLU A 542 -6.51 6.18 -40.12
N ASP A 543 -6.23 4.97 -39.62
CA ASP A 543 -5.06 4.10 -39.88
C ASP A 543 -3.77 4.33 -39.06
N ASN A 544 -3.83 4.17 -37.74
CA ASN A 544 -2.65 3.72 -36.96
C ASN A 544 -3.08 2.90 -35.73
N THR A 545 -3.66 1.72 -35.95
CA THR A 545 -3.61 0.64 -34.95
C THR A 545 -2.14 0.23 -34.81
N GLN A 546 -1.43 0.84 -33.86
CA GLN A 546 -0.09 0.38 -33.51
C GLN A 546 -0.20 -1.01 -32.90
N ALA A 547 0.50 -1.98 -33.50
CA ALA A 547 0.56 -3.34 -33.01
C ALA A 547 1.07 -3.37 -31.56
N THR A 548 0.17 -3.61 -30.61
CA THR A 548 0.53 -3.90 -29.23
C THR A 548 1.19 -5.27 -29.14
N PRO A 549 2.00 -5.58 -28.12
CA PRO A 549 2.65 -6.88 -28.00
C PRO A 549 1.63 -8.01 -27.86
N PHE A 550 0.38 -7.68 -27.50
CA PHE A 550 -0.71 -8.63 -27.33
C PHE A 550 -1.65 -8.70 -28.55
N ASP A 551 -1.43 -7.88 -29.60
CA ASP A 551 -2.31 -7.82 -30.78
C ASP A 551 -2.23 -9.06 -31.67
N ASP A 552 -1.18 -9.87 -31.53
CA ASP A 552 -1.08 -11.17 -32.19
C ASP A 552 -2.09 -12.20 -31.64
N TYR A 553 -2.74 -11.88 -30.52
CA TYR A 553 -3.78 -12.67 -29.87
C TYR A 553 -5.12 -11.91 -29.94
N GLU A 554 -5.87 -12.14 -31.02
CA GLU A 554 -7.28 -11.77 -31.06
C GLU A 554 -8.08 -12.95 -30.52
N LEU A 555 -8.84 -12.74 -29.43
CA LEU A 555 -9.79 -13.72 -28.95
C LEU A 555 -10.86 -13.90 -30.06
N VAL A 556 -10.75 -14.99 -30.81
CA VAL A 556 -11.60 -15.23 -31.98
C VAL A 556 -13.05 -15.40 -31.53
N GLU A 557 -13.95 -14.49 -31.96
CA GLU A 557 -15.39 -14.76 -32.05
C GLU A 557 -15.60 -15.94 -33.04
N GLY A 558 -15.44 -17.15 -32.54
CA GLY A 558 -15.37 -18.37 -33.33
C GLY A 558 -16.74 -18.85 -33.78
N GLY A 559 -17.23 -18.36 -34.93
CA GLY A 559 -18.32 -18.95 -35.70
C GLY A 559 -18.06 -20.37 -36.26
N SER A 560 -17.08 -21.12 -35.74
CA SER A 560 -16.88 -22.54 -36.05
C SER A 560 -16.10 -23.29 -34.96
N SER A 561 -16.86 -23.99 -34.11
CA SER A 561 -16.59 -25.26 -33.42
C SER A 561 -15.37 -25.41 -32.49
N GLU A 562 -15.02 -24.40 -31.71
CA GLU A 562 -14.45 -24.50 -30.34
C GLU A 562 -14.11 -23.06 -29.91
N SER A 563 -15.10 -22.34 -29.38
CA SER A 563 -14.89 -21.03 -28.76
C SER A 563 -14.27 -21.20 -27.36
N VAL A 564 -13.64 -20.15 -26.83
CA VAL A 564 -13.18 -20.13 -25.43
C VAL A 564 -14.36 -20.33 -24.48
N ASP A 565 -15.56 -19.88 -24.87
CA ASP A 565 -16.80 -20.17 -24.15
C ASP A 565 -17.27 -21.64 -24.31
N ASP A 566 -16.94 -22.35 -25.39
CA ASP A 566 -17.20 -23.79 -25.53
C ASP A 566 -16.22 -24.62 -24.69
N LEU A 567 -14.96 -24.17 -24.52
CA LEU A 567 -14.01 -24.75 -23.56
C LEU A 567 -14.44 -24.51 -22.11
N ILE A 568 -15.17 -23.42 -21.85
CA ILE A 568 -15.75 -23.09 -20.55
C ILE A 568 -17.10 -23.83 -20.35
N GLU A 569 -17.90 -24.06 -21.38
CA GLU A 569 -19.23 -24.71 -21.27
C GLU A 569 -19.20 -26.24 -21.28
N ASP A 570 -18.22 -26.92 -21.90
CA ASP A 570 -18.25 -28.39 -22.02
C ASP A 570 -18.06 -29.12 -20.66
N HIS A 571 -17.70 -28.39 -19.59
CA HIS A 571 -17.56 -28.90 -18.21
C HIS A 571 -18.41 -28.18 -17.15
N VAL A 572 -19.33 -27.29 -17.54
CA VAL A 572 -20.38 -26.80 -16.63
C VAL A 572 -21.49 -27.85 -16.57
N PRO A 573 -21.81 -28.45 -15.40
CA PRO A 573 -22.98 -29.31 -15.30
C PRO A 573 -24.24 -28.49 -15.60
N ASP A 574 -24.98 -28.93 -16.61
CA ASP A 574 -26.27 -28.40 -17.07
C ASP A 574 -27.25 -28.20 -15.90
N PHE A 575 -27.35 -26.96 -15.41
CA PHE A 575 -28.36 -26.51 -14.45
C PHE A 575 -29.49 -25.78 -15.17
N THR A 576 -30.10 -26.41 -16.17
CA THR A 576 -31.43 -26.02 -16.66
C THR A 576 -32.50 -26.49 -15.67
N GLY A 577 -32.67 -25.72 -14.59
CA GLY A 577 -33.75 -25.87 -13.61
C GLY A 577 -34.48 -24.55 -13.42
N ASP A 578 -35.46 -24.29 -14.29
CA ASP A 578 -36.42 -23.19 -14.22
C ASP A 578 -37.06 -23.11 -12.82
N ALA A 579 -36.52 -22.24 -11.97
CA ALA A 579 -37.05 -21.96 -10.64
C ALA A 579 -37.13 -20.44 -10.46
N THR A 580 -38.13 -19.86 -11.11
CA THR A 580 -38.63 -18.53 -10.78
C THR A 580 -39.02 -18.49 -9.29
N TYR A 581 -38.21 -17.86 -8.45
CA TYR A 581 -38.56 -17.66 -7.04
C TYR A 581 -39.69 -16.62 -6.96
N THR A 582 -40.91 -17.10 -6.75
CA THR A 582 -42.07 -16.27 -6.41
C THR A 582 -42.37 -16.49 -4.92
N PRO A 583 -42.34 -15.45 -4.06
CA PRO A 583 -42.62 -15.62 -2.64
C PRO A 583 -44.15 -15.68 -2.46
N ASP A 584 -44.76 -16.84 -2.66
CA ASP A 584 -46.20 -17.00 -2.47
C ASP A 584 -46.51 -17.42 -1.03
N THR A 585 -46.76 -16.42 -0.20
CA THR A 585 -47.46 -16.55 1.07
C THR A 585 -48.89 -17.02 0.82
N THR A 586 -49.16 -18.33 0.89
CA THR A 586 -50.40 -18.89 1.45
C THR A 586 -50.42 -20.42 1.40
N ARG A 587 -50.53 -21.09 2.56
CA ARG A 587 -51.66 -22.02 2.80
C ARG A 587 -51.77 -22.48 4.26
N SER A 588 -52.98 -22.24 4.75
CA SER A 588 -53.80 -23.05 5.65
C SER A 588 -53.27 -24.43 6.06
N SER A 589 -52.99 -24.51 7.36
CA SER A 589 -53.49 -25.53 8.30
C SER A 589 -53.71 -26.96 7.79
N THR A 590 -52.85 -27.88 8.20
CA THR A 590 -53.33 -29.07 8.93
C THR A 590 -52.29 -29.53 9.95
N THR A 591 -52.77 -29.60 11.18
CA THR A 591 -52.10 -29.97 12.44
C THR A 591 -51.42 -31.32 12.38
N ASN A 592 -50.12 -31.35 12.71
CA ASN A 592 -49.51 -32.37 13.57
C ASN A 592 -48.39 -31.70 14.36
N SER A 593 -48.75 -31.26 15.56
CA SER A 593 -47.89 -30.63 16.55
C SER A 593 -46.74 -31.55 16.96
N ARG A 594 -45.54 -31.22 16.49
CA ARG A 594 -44.29 -31.47 17.19
C ARG A 594 -43.47 -30.19 17.08
N GLU A 595 -43.49 -29.41 18.17
CA GLU A 595 -42.67 -28.21 18.31
C GLU A 595 -41.19 -28.57 18.07
N PRO A 596 -40.48 -27.91 17.15
CA PRO A 596 -39.04 -27.89 17.17
C PRO A 596 -38.63 -26.87 18.24
N THR A 597 -38.11 -27.38 19.35
CA THR A 597 -37.45 -26.57 20.37
C THR A 597 -36.24 -25.89 19.74
N ASN A 598 -36.34 -24.57 19.55
CA ASN A 598 -35.19 -23.69 19.44
C ASN A 598 -34.31 -23.91 20.68
N ASP A 599 -33.22 -24.65 20.54
CA ASP A 599 -32.21 -24.79 21.57
C ASP A 599 -31.32 -23.53 21.55
N SER A 600 -31.93 -22.38 21.88
CA SER A 600 -31.20 -21.20 22.31
C SER A 600 -30.55 -21.58 23.64
N ARG A 601 -29.30 -22.07 23.61
CA ARG A 601 -28.56 -22.37 24.84
C ARG A 601 -28.51 -21.12 25.71
N GLN A 602 -29.36 -21.11 26.71
CA GLN A 602 -29.45 -20.08 27.72
C GLN A 602 -28.38 -20.34 28.78
N VAL A 603 -27.70 -19.29 29.25
CA VAL A 603 -26.73 -19.37 30.34
C VAL A 603 -27.43 -18.93 31.61
N GLU A 604 -27.67 -19.88 32.51
CA GLU A 604 -28.32 -19.64 33.81
C GLU A 604 -27.33 -19.08 34.85
N GLY A 605 -27.84 -18.28 35.78
CA GLY A 605 -27.08 -17.72 36.90
C GLY A 605 -26.11 -16.61 36.51
N CYS A 606 -26.41 -15.86 35.44
CA CYS A 606 -25.61 -14.71 35.02
C CYS A 606 -25.79 -13.54 35.99
N ILE A 607 -24.68 -12.87 36.30
CA ILE A 607 -24.66 -11.64 37.05
C ILE A 607 -24.56 -10.48 36.05
N GLY A 608 -25.48 -9.53 36.18
CA GLY A 608 -25.51 -8.30 35.42
C GLY A 608 -24.77 -7.21 36.16
N ILE A 609 -23.83 -6.57 35.48
CA ILE A 609 -23.09 -5.42 35.98
C ILE A 609 -23.49 -4.22 35.14
N ARG A 610 -24.03 -3.18 35.79
CA ARG A 610 -24.24 -1.87 35.16
C ARG A 610 -23.16 -0.92 35.62
N VAL A 611 -22.70 -0.09 34.70
CA VAL A 611 -21.69 0.91 34.95
C VAL A 611 -22.24 2.32 34.71
N GLN A 612 -21.43 3.33 35.02
CA GLN A 612 -21.71 4.73 34.69
C GLN A 612 -21.90 4.87 33.16
N ASP A 613 -22.71 5.84 32.74
CA ASP A 613 -23.06 6.11 31.33
C ASP A 613 -23.99 5.08 30.66
N GLY A 614 -24.73 4.30 31.45
CA GLY A 614 -25.82 3.46 30.95
C GLY A 614 -25.38 2.12 30.37
N LYS A 615 -24.08 1.80 30.39
CA LYS A 615 -23.57 0.52 29.89
C LYS A 615 -23.81 -0.63 30.85
N ALA A 616 -23.98 -1.83 30.32
CA ALA A 616 -24.08 -3.04 31.12
C ALA A 616 -23.58 -4.30 30.43
N ILE A 617 -23.16 -5.27 31.23
CA ILE A 617 -22.69 -6.57 30.78
C ILE A 617 -23.32 -7.68 31.64
N ALA A 618 -23.63 -8.82 31.04
CA ALA A 618 -24.08 -10.02 31.74
C ALA A 618 -23.04 -11.13 31.58
N LEU A 619 -22.55 -11.68 32.70
CA LEU A 619 -21.49 -12.68 32.73
C LEU A 619 -21.79 -13.78 33.76
N PRO A 620 -21.31 -15.02 33.55
CA PRO A 620 -21.43 -16.07 34.55
C PRO A 620 -20.56 -15.74 35.79
N PRO A 621 -20.89 -16.26 36.99
CA PRO A 621 -20.26 -15.84 38.25
C PRO A 621 -18.76 -16.16 38.35
N THR A 622 -18.30 -17.13 37.54
CA THR A 622 -16.91 -17.58 37.43
C THR A 622 -16.11 -16.85 36.37
N ALA A 623 -16.74 -16.05 35.50
CA ALA A 623 -16.00 -15.18 34.58
C ALA A 623 -15.29 -14.08 35.37
N SER A 624 -14.15 -13.62 34.85
CA SER A 624 -13.42 -12.48 35.40
C SER A 624 -13.72 -11.21 34.61
N LEU A 625 -13.70 -10.07 35.31
CA LEU A 625 -13.55 -8.75 34.71
C LEU A 625 -12.29 -8.10 35.27
N GLU A 626 -11.68 -7.27 34.43
CA GLU A 626 -10.54 -6.45 34.81
C GLU A 626 -11.02 -5.26 35.66
N VAL A 627 -10.58 -5.19 36.91
CA VAL A 627 -10.93 -4.15 37.88
C VAL A 627 -9.68 -3.40 38.32
N VAL A 628 -9.76 -2.08 38.41
CA VAL A 628 -8.68 -1.24 38.91
C VAL A 628 -8.59 -1.39 40.43
N ASN A 629 -7.48 -1.95 40.92
CA ASN A 629 -7.17 -2.02 42.34
C ASN A 629 -6.43 -0.74 42.75
N THR A 630 -7.15 0.18 43.41
CA THR A 630 -6.60 1.46 43.88
C THR A 630 -5.50 1.31 44.93
N ASP A 631 -5.51 0.23 45.71
CA ASP A 631 -4.54 0.02 46.80
C ASP A 631 -3.22 -0.57 46.28
N ALA A 632 -3.29 -1.36 45.20
CA ALA A 632 -2.14 -2.00 44.57
C ALA A 632 -1.64 -1.27 43.32
N GLY A 633 -2.35 -0.22 42.86
CA GLY A 633 -2.01 0.52 41.63
C GLY A 633 -1.98 -0.35 40.37
N THR A 634 -2.75 -1.45 40.32
CA THR A 634 -2.70 -2.45 39.25
C THR A 634 -4.09 -2.90 38.82
N ILE A 635 -4.23 -3.45 37.60
CA ILE A 635 -5.46 -4.09 37.14
C ILE A 635 -5.40 -5.55 37.59
N VAL A 636 -6.47 -6.01 38.22
CA VAL A 636 -6.62 -7.40 38.64
C VAL A 636 -7.86 -7.98 37.99
N GLU A 637 -7.75 -9.22 37.52
CA GLU A 637 -8.91 -10.00 37.13
C GLU A 637 -9.68 -10.42 38.39
N LYS A 638 -10.87 -9.85 38.54
CA LYS A 638 -11.77 -10.12 39.67
C LYS A 638 -12.95 -10.95 39.17
N PRO A 639 -13.27 -12.10 39.80
CA PRO A 639 -14.43 -12.88 39.39
C PRO A 639 -15.70 -12.05 39.58
N VAL A 640 -16.62 -12.13 38.63
CA VAL A 640 -17.85 -11.33 38.56
C VAL A 640 -18.67 -11.44 39.84
N SER A 641 -18.68 -12.62 40.47
CA SER A 641 -19.30 -12.86 41.78
C SER A 641 -18.74 -12.02 42.95
N SER A 642 -17.55 -11.45 42.80
CA SER A 642 -16.90 -10.63 43.82
C SER A 642 -16.92 -9.13 43.51
N ILE A 643 -17.44 -8.73 42.36
CA ILE A 643 -17.55 -7.33 41.94
C ILE A 643 -18.65 -6.63 42.74
N GLN A 644 -18.37 -5.43 43.21
CA GLN A 644 -19.28 -4.64 44.03
C GLN A 644 -19.57 -3.28 43.38
N SER A 645 -20.72 -2.69 43.73
CA SER A 645 -21.01 -1.30 43.38
C SER A 645 -19.91 -0.39 43.95
N GLY A 646 -19.38 0.49 43.12
CA GLY A 646 -18.22 1.32 43.41
C GLY A 646 -16.88 0.78 42.89
N ASP A 647 -16.79 -0.50 42.47
CA ASP A 647 -15.61 -1.02 41.76
C ASP A 647 -15.44 -0.28 40.42
N ARG A 648 -14.19 -0.15 39.96
CA ARG A 648 -13.85 0.47 38.67
C ARG A 648 -13.48 -0.61 37.67
N VAL A 649 -14.32 -0.83 36.67
CA VAL A 649 -14.12 -1.87 35.66
C VAL A 649 -13.52 -1.25 34.40
N VAL A 650 -12.54 -1.94 33.82
CA VAL A 650 -11.92 -1.55 32.56
C VAL A 650 -12.68 -2.17 31.40
N VAL A 651 -13.08 -1.34 30.45
CA VAL A 651 -13.85 -1.72 29.26
C VAL A 651 -13.03 -1.43 28.02
N VAL A 652 -12.97 -2.42 27.12
CA VAL A 652 -12.40 -2.26 25.78
C VAL A 652 -13.55 -2.23 24.81
N GLU A 653 -13.79 -1.08 24.17
CA GLU A 653 -15.00 -0.81 23.37
C GLU A 653 -15.05 -1.66 22.09
N ASP A 654 -13.97 -1.64 21.30
CA ASP A 654 -13.92 -2.38 20.04
C ASP A 654 -12.52 -2.97 19.82
N ARG A 655 -12.42 -4.29 20.02
CA ARG A 655 -11.14 -4.98 19.82
C ARG A 655 -10.78 -5.08 18.34
N ASP A 656 -11.73 -5.12 17.43
CA ASP A 656 -11.45 -5.30 16.01
C ASP A 656 -10.95 -4.00 15.39
N ARG A 657 -11.53 -2.85 15.77
CA ARG A 657 -10.97 -1.52 15.46
C ARG A 657 -9.51 -1.36 15.91
N VAL A 658 -9.18 -1.85 17.11
CA VAL A 658 -7.78 -1.82 17.60
C VAL A 658 -6.85 -2.66 16.72
N ARG A 659 -7.35 -3.72 16.06
CA ARG A 659 -6.55 -4.46 15.07
C ARG A 659 -6.38 -3.63 13.80
N ASP A 660 -7.43 -2.97 13.34
CA ASP A 660 -7.39 -2.14 12.13
C ASP A 660 -6.38 -1.00 12.27
N GLU A 661 -6.31 -0.35 13.44
CA GLU A 661 -5.27 0.65 13.76
C GLU A 661 -3.85 0.05 13.71
N VAL A 662 -3.67 -1.18 14.18
CA VAL A 662 -2.37 -1.87 14.09
C VAL A 662 -2.03 -2.22 12.65
N GLU A 663 -3.01 -2.63 11.83
CA GLU A 663 -2.78 -2.91 10.42
C GLU A 663 -2.52 -1.62 9.62
N GLU A 664 -3.22 -0.52 9.91
CA GLU A 664 -2.98 0.80 9.31
C GLU A 664 -1.58 1.30 9.64
N LEU A 665 -1.16 1.18 10.90
CA LEU A 665 0.22 1.45 11.29
C LEU A 665 1.22 0.60 10.51
N LEU A 666 0.96 -0.70 10.36
CA LEU A 666 1.85 -1.61 9.64
C LEU A 666 1.92 -1.27 8.13
N LEU A 667 0.83 -0.79 7.52
CA LEU A 667 0.82 -0.26 6.16
C LEU A 667 1.68 1.00 6.06
N ASP A 668 1.42 1.97 6.93
CA ASP A 668 2.12 3.26 6.95
C ASP A 668 3.63 3.09 7.23
N SER A 669 3.99 2.01 7.91
CA SER A 669 5.39 1.65 8.20
C SER A 669 6.05 0.73 7.19
N GLY A 670 5.41 0.48 6.03
CA GLY A 670 6.00 -0.30 4.95
C GLY A 670 6.04 -1.81 5.18
N HIS A 671 5.41 -2.32 6.24
CA HIS A 671 5.33 -3.76 6.54
C HIS A 671 4.16 -4.44 5.81
N ILE A 672 4.07 -4.21 4.50
CA ILE A 672 2.97 -4.68 3.65
C ILE A 672 2.93 -6.21 3.63
N ASP A 673 4.09 -6.88 3.61
CA ASP A 673 4.16 -8.34 3.57
C ASP A 673 3.56 -8.99 4.82
N LEU A 674 3.78 -8.41 6.01
CA LEU A 674 3.15 -8.88 7.25
C LEU A 674 1.62 -8.84 7.15
N ILE A 675 1.06 -7.81 6.51
CA ILE A 675 -0.38 -7.69 6.35
C ILE A 675 -0.87 -8.63 5.25
N GLY A 676 -0.13 -8.72 4.14
CA GLY A 676 -0.38 -9.65 3.04
C GLY A 676 -0.48 -11.08 3.56
N TYR A 677 0.55 -11.58 4.24
CA TYR A 677 0.56 -12.90 4.87
C TYR A 677 -0.53 -13.04 5.93
N ALA A 678 -0.78 -12.02 6.75
CA ALA A 678 -1.81 -12.12 7.77
C ALA A 678 -3.22 -12.28 7.20
N ARG A 679 -3.50 -11.61 6.07
CA ARG A 679 -4.80 -11.64 5.39
C ARG A 679 -4.93 -12.79 4.39
N LEU A 680 -3.81 -13.37 3.93
CA LEU A 680 -3.77 -14.39 2.87
C LEU A 680 -4.77 -15.51 3.10
N TRP A 681 -4.72 -16.17 4.27
CA TRP A 681 -5.59 -17.32 4.53
C TRP A 681 -7.08 -17.00 4.51
N LYS A 682 -7.47 -15.84 5.05
CA LYS A 682 -8.88 -15.43 5.13
C LYS A 682 -9.39 -15.06 3.75
N ASN A 683 -8.60 -14.28 3.02
CA ASN A 683 -8.92 -13.86 1.65
C ASN A 683 -9.07 -15.09 0.75
N GLN A 684 -8.11 -16.02 0.80
CA GLN A 684 -8.17 -17.22 -0.03
C GLN A 684 -9.25 -18.21 0.41
N LEU A 685 -9.46 -18.41 1.71
CA LEU A 685 -10.55 -19.27 2.17
C LEU A 685 -11.90 -18.74 1.71
N HIS A 686 -12.09 -17.43 1.77
CA HIS A 686 -13.32 -16.80 1.29
C HIS A 686 -13.50 -16.99 -0.21
N THR A 687 -12.44 -16.76 -1.00
CA THR A 687 -12.44 -17.01 -2.44
C THR A 687 -12.76 -18.48 -2.77
N GLU A 688 -12.20 -19.44 -2.04
CA GLU A 688 -12.47 -20.87 -2.28
C GLU A 688 -13.87 -21.31 -1.84
N ILE A 689 -14.45 -20.71 -0.80
CA ILE A 689 -15.86 -20.93 -0.42
C ILE A 689 -16.78 -20.40 -1.53
N GLU A 690 -16.54 -19.17 -2.00
CA GLU A 690 -17.30 -18.58 -3.10
C GLU A 690 -17.15 -19.40 -4.39
N ARG A 691 -15.94 -19.85 -4.73
CA ARG A 691 -15.66 -20.69 -5.91
C ARG A 691 -16.45 -21.99 -5.91
N ARG A 692 -16.64 -22.59 -4.75
CA ARG A 692 -17.34 -23.88 -4.60
C ARG A 692 -18.84 -23.71 -4.34
N ASP A 693 -19.33 -22.48 -4.20
CA ASP A 693 -20.68 -22.15 -3.71
C ASP A 693 -21.06 -22.96 -2.45
N ASP A 694 -20.06 -23.21 -1.60
CA ASP A 694 -20.24 -24.06 -0.43
C ASP A 694 -21.13 -23.34 0.57
N SER A 695 -22.24 -23.97 0.98
CA SER A 695 -23.01 -23.46 2.11
C SER A 695 -22.24 -23.66 3.42
N LEU A 696 -22.71 -23.03 4.51
CA LEU A 696 -22.14 -23.26 5.83
C LEU A 696 -22.14 -24.76 6.23
N GLU A 697 -23.11 -25.55 5.76
CA GLU A 697 -23.14 -27.00 6.05
C GLU A 697 -22.06 -27.74 5.26
N ASP A 698 -21.87 -27.41 3.99
CA ASP A 698 -20.85 -28.03 3.13
C ASP A 698 -19.45 -27.70 3.66
N PHE A 699 -19.24 -26.47 4.09
CA PHE A 699 -18.03 -26.03 4.78
C PHE A 699 -17.75 -26.83 6.05
N ILE A 700 -18.77 -27.06 6.89
CA ILE A 700 -18.62 -27.87 8.11
C ILE A 700 -18.25 -29.31 7.74
N GLN A 701 -18.97 -29.90 6.78
CA GLN A 701 -18.75 -31.28 6.37
C GLN A 701 -17.33 -31.51 5.85
N ARG A 702 -16.82 -30.66 4.96
CA ARG A 702 -15.46 -30.78 4.43
C ARG A 702 -14.39 -30.71 5.53
N LEU A 703 -14.58 -29.84 6.52
CA LEU A 703 -13.63 -29.73 7.62
C LEU A 703 -13.71 -30.92 8.57
N GLU A 704 -14.89 -31.45 8.82
CA GLU A 704 -15.06 -32.70 9.58
C GLU A 704 -14.42 -33.90 8.85
N GLU A 705 -14.49 -33.94 7.51
CA GLU A 705 -13.82 -34.95 6.68
C GLU A 705 -12.28 -34.87 6.75
N GLN A 706 -11.72 -33.67 6.94
CA GLN A 706 -10.29 -33.47 7.26
C GLN A 706 -9.94 -33.74 8.73
N GLY A 707 -10.89 -34.25 9.54
CA GLY A 707 -10.66 -34.63 10.93
C GLY A 707 -10.72 -33.48 11.92
N LEU A 708 -11.23 -32.30 11.54
CA LEU A 708 -11.52 -31.23 12.49
C LEU A 708 -12.82 -31.56 13.24
N ASP A 709 -12.74 -31.63 14.56
CA ASP A 709 -13.91 -31.65 15.45
C ASP A 709 -13.99 -30.32 16.18
N LYS A 710 -14.83 -29.41 15.66
CA LYS A 710 -15.10 -28.09 16.24
C LYS A 710 -16.60 -27.86 16.40
N THR A 711 -16.94 -26.88 17.23
CA THR A 711 -18.35 -26.51 17.38
C THR A 711 -18.85 -25.79 16.12
N ARG A 712 -20.12 -25.96 15.77
CA ARG A 712 -20.79 -25.22 14.69
C ARG A 712 -20.57 -23.70 14.76
N SER A 713 -20.50 -23.13 15.96
CA SER A 713 -20.19 -21.70 16.14
C SER A 713 -18.80 -21.33 15.65
N THR A 714 -17.81 -22.21 15.82
CA THR A 714 -16.44 -22.00 15.38
C THR A 714 -16.36 -22.03 13.86
N TYR A 715 -16.98 -23.03 13.23
CA TYR A 715 -17.07 -23.09 11.78
C TYR A 715 -17.77 -21.86 11.20
N ARG A 716 -18.90 -21.45 11.80
CA ARG A 716 -19.62 -20.25 11.41
C ARG A 716 -18.72 -19.02 11.41
N SER A 717 -17.92 -18.82 12.46
CA SER A 717 -17.00 -17.70 12.56
C SER A 717 -15.84 -17.75 11.56
N TRP A 718 -15.42 -18.93 11.12
CA TRP A 718 -14.44 -19.05 10.03
C TRP A 718 -15.08 -18.75 8.67
N TYR A 719 -16.26 -19.31 8.41
CA TYR A 719 -17.01 -19.14 7.17
C TYR A 719 -17.35 -17.67 6.87
N TYR A 720 -17.88 -16.94 7.86
CA TYR A 720 -18.20 -15.51 7.69
C TYR A 720 -16.99 -14.58 7.88
N GLY A 721 -15.81 -15.14 8.19
CA GLY A 721 -14.61 -14.33 8.41
C GLY A 721 -14.61 -13.51 9.70
N ASP A 722 -15.41 -13.87 10.69
CA ASP A 722 -15.47 -13.19 12.01
C ASP A 722 -14.18 -13.38 12.83
N LEU A 723 -13.36 -14.37 12.48
CA LEU A 723 -12.11 -14.71 13.16
C LEU A 723 -10.90 -14.34 12.30
N HIS A 724 -9.97 -13.57 12.88
CA HIS A 724 -8.72 -13.18 12.22
C HIS A 724 -7.67 -14.31 12.13
N LEU A 725 -7.70 -15.28 13.05
CA LEU A 725 -6.83 -16.46 13.03
C LEU A 725 -7.45 -17.63 13.82
N PRO A 726 -7.42 -18.87 13.30
CA PRO A 726 -7.75 -20.06 14.09
C PRO A 726 -6.86 -20.19 15.34
N ARG A 727 -7.42 -20.69 16.45
CA ARG A 727 -6.66 -20.80 17.72
C ARG A 727 -5.49 -21.80 17.67
N ALA A 728 -5.56 -22.80 16.80
CA ALA A 728 -4.59 -23.87 16.70
C ALA A 728 -3.99 -23.90 15.30
N LYS A 729 -2.67 -24.11 15.21
CA LYS A 729 -1.92 -24.18 13.95
C LYS A 729 -2.46 -25.28 13.06
N ASP A 730 -2.72 -26.46 13.64
CA ASP A 730 -3.33 -27.59 12.94
C ASP A 730 -4.72 -27.26 12.36
N SER A 731 -5.48 -26.33 12.97
CA SER A 731 -6.77 -25.91 12.43
C SER A 731 -6.62 -25.02 11.20
N LEU A 732 -5.61 -24.15 11.16
CA LEU A 732 -5.30 -23.38 9.95
C LEU A 732 -4.80 -24.30 8.83
N TYR A 733 -3.93 -25.26 9.16
CA TYR A 733 -3.43 -26.24 8.20
C TYR A 733 -4.56 -27.08 7.61
N ALA A 734 -5.45 -27.61 8.46
CA ALA A 734 -6.58 -28.40 8.01
C ALA A 734 -7.61 -27.58 7.21
N LEU A 735 -7.79 -26.28 7.51
CA LEU A 735 -8.59 -25.38 6.68
C LEU A 735 -7.98 -25.21 5.29
N ALA A 736 -6.68 -24.89 5.22
CA ALA A 736 -5.96 -24.73 3.96
C ALA A 736 -5.96 -26.04 3.15
N GLN A 737 -5.83 -27.20 3.80
CA GLN A 737 -5.89 -28.50 3.15
C GLN A 737 -7.30 -28.87 2.68
N ALA A 738 -8.35 -28.57 3.46
CA ALA A 738 -9.74 -28.84 3.07
C ALA A 738 -10.17 -28.07 1.82
N TYR A 739 -9.66 -26.84 1.70
CA TYR A 739 -9.96 -25.93 0.62
C TYR A 739 -8.86 -25.83 -0.43
N GLU A 740 -7.84 -26.69 -0.36
CA GLU A 740 -6.72 -26.75 -1.33
C GLU A 740 -6.11 -25.37 -1.59
N ILE A 741 -5.88 -24.62 -0.51
CA ILE A 741 -5.34 -23.27 -0.58
C ILE A 741 -3.80 -23.35 -0.66
N ASP A 742 -3.29 -23.69 -1.84
CA ASP A 742 -1.86 -23.95 -2.07
C ASP A 742 -0.96 -22.81 -1.60
N GLU A 743 -1.36 -21.57 -1.87
CA GLU A 743 -0.69 -20.34 -1.44
C GLU A 743 -0.45 -20.27 0.08
N VAL A 744 -1.43 -20.73 0.86
CA VAL A 744 -1.35 -20.75 2.32
C VAL A 744 -0.55 -21.96 2.80
N LEU A 745 -0.52 -23.05 2.02
CA LEU A 745 0.28 -24.24 2.33
C LEU A 745 1.77 -24.00 2.04
N GLU A 746 2.08 -23.32 0.94
CA GLU A 746 3.43 -22.89 0.55
C GLU A 746 3.99 -21.89 1.57
N GLU A 747 3.23 -20.85 1.91
CA GLU A 747 3.64 -19.77 2.82
C GLU A 747 3.17 -19.96 4.27
N PHE A 748 2.92 -21.20 4.68
CA PHE A 748 2.20 -21.51 5.92
C PHE A 748 2.83 -20.91 7.17
N GLU A 749 4.15 -20.97 7.28
CA GLU A 749 4.89 -20.41 8.42
C GLU A 749 4.84 -18.88 8.45
N ASN A 750 4.89 -18.23 7.27
CA ASN A 750 4.83 -16.78 7.14
C ASN A 750 3.43 -16.27 7.52
N VAL A 751 2.37 -16.91 7.02
CA VAL A 751 0.96 -16.63 7.39
C VAL A 751 0.72 -16.76 8.89
N TRP A 752 1.21 -17.84 9.50
CA TRP A 752 1.06 -18.10 10.93
C TRP A 752 1.80 -17.06 11.77
N THR A 753 3.06 -16.78 11.42
CA THR A 753 3.93 -15.85 12.13
C THR A 753 3.40 -14.42 12.04
N ALA A 754 2.97 -13.98 10.86
CA ALA A 754 2.41 -12.65 10.64
C ALA A 754 1.17 -12.38 11.50
N ASN A 755 0.20 -13.30 11.52
CA ASN A 755 -0.99 -13.15 12.35
C ASN A 755 -0.68 -13.12 13.86
N HIS A 756 0.30 -13.91 14.29
CA HIS A 756 0.76 -13.90 15.68
C HIS A 756 1.48 -12.60 16.04
N LYS A 757 2.25 -12.04 15.11
CA LYS A 757 2.93 -10.75 15.25
C LYS A 757 1.94 -9.61 15.44
N ILE A 758 0.94 -9.47 14.55
CA ILE A 758 -0.14 -8.48 14.67
C ILE A 758 -0.89 -8.65 16.00
N ARG A 759 -1.19 -9.89 16.39
CA ARG A 759 -1.87 -10.18 17.66
C ARG A 759 -1.03 -9.78 18.88
N LYS A 760 0.30 -9.94 18.82
CA LYS A 760 1.23 -9.52 19.88
C LYS A 760 1.23 -7.99 20.02
N ILE A 761 1.35 -7.27 18.90
CA ILE A 761 1.32 -5.80 18.86
C ILE A 761 -0.01 -5.28 19.42
N LYS A 762 -1.14 -5.78 18.93
CA LYS A 762 -2.48 -5.44 19.45
C LYS A 762 -2.62 -5.67 20.95
N ARG A 763 -2.10 -6.78 21.47
CA ARG A 763 -2.15 -7.07 22.92
C ARG A 763 -1.29 -6.07 23.69
N GLY A 764 -0.06 -5.84 23.25
CA GLY A 764 0.82 -4.85 23.87
C GLY A 764 0.20 -3.46 23.86
N PHE A 765 -0.45 -3.06 22.76
CA PHE A 765 -1.17 -1.79 22.68
C PHE A 765 -2.31 -1.69 23.72
N LEU A 766 -3.18 -2.71 23.77
CA LEU A 766 -4.27 -2.74 24.77
C LEU A 766 -3.74 -2.72 26.20
N ASP A 767 -2.70 -3.50 26.51
CA ASP A 767 -2.13 -3.55 27.86
C ASP A 767 -1.54 -2.19 28.27
N ARG A 768 -0.97 -1.45 27.32
CA ARG A 768 -0.46 -0.09 27.55
C ARG A 768 -1.58 0.95 27.70
N LEU A 769 -2.63 0.90 26.88
CA LEU A 769 -3.81 1.77 27.05
C LEU A 769 -4.50 1.55 28.40
N LYS A 770 -4.59 0.29 28.84
CA LYS A 770 -5.07 -0.06 30.18
C LYS A 770 -4.20 0.57 31.26
N HIS A 771 -2.88 0.53 31.13
CA HIS A 771 -1.96 1.21 32.05
C HIS A 771 -2.20 2.73 32.10
N GLN A 772 -2.26 3.39 30.95
CA GLN A 772 -2.53 4.83 30.87
C GLN A 772 -3.89 5.22 31.49
N SER A 773 -4.91 4.38 31.32
CA SER A 773 -6.22 4.60 31.94
C SER A 773 -6.18 4.56 33.48
N GLN A 774 -5.13 3.97 34.07
CA GLN A 774 -4.84 4.04 35.50
C GLN A 774 -4.09 5.32 35.87
N GLU A 775 -3.11 5.72 35.07
CA GLU A 775 -2.19 6.86 35.33
C GLU A 775 -2.80 8.23 35.06
N ALA A 776 -3.89 8.32 34.29
CA ALA A 776 -4.70 9.56 34.23
C ALA A 776 -5.23 10.00 35.61
N LEU A 777 -5.11 9.16 36.64
CA LEU A 777 -5.42 9.44 38.06
C LEU A 777 -4.18 9.69 38.94
N ALA A 778 -2.97 9.47 38.43
CA ALA A 778 -1.69 9.68 39.12
C ALA A 778 -0.72 10.38 38.16
N ALA A 779 -0.63 11.70 38.26
CA ALA A 779 0.33 12.50 37.50
C ALA A 779 1.76 12.10 37.87
N ASP A 780 2.41 11.31 37.01
CA ASP A 780 3.85 11.28 36.69
C ASP A 780 4.25 9.89 36.18
N GLU A 781 4.48 9.75 34.88
CA GLU A 781 5.72 9.13 34.38
C GLU A 781 6.02 9.55 32.93
N GLU A 782 7.28 9.95 32.75
CA GLU A 782 7.96 10.31 31.50
C GLU A 782 8.26 9.05 30.68
N GLY A 783 7.63 8.91 29.50
CA GLY A 783 8.11 7.99 28.47
C GLY A 783 7.01 7.41 27.57
N ASP A 784 7.34 7.24 26.30
CA ASP A 784 6.51 6.55 25.31
C ASP A 784 6.86 5.05 25.26
N PRO A 785 6.01 4.17 25.80
CA PRO A 785 6.34 2.77 26.00
C PRO A 785 6.40 1.98 24.68
N VAL A 786 7.43 1.14 24.55
CA VAL A 786 7.58 0.21 23.43
C VAL A 786 6.55 -0.93 23.54
N ILE A 787 5.83 -1.18 22.44
CA ILE A 787 4.85 -2.25 22.25
C ILE A 787 5.49 -3.45 21.56
N ASP A 788 6.27 -3.21 20.51
CA ASP A 788 7.05 -4.24 19.84
C ASP A 788 8.44 -3.72 19.49
N GLU A 789 9.46 -4.37 20.06
CA GLU A 789 10.85 -4.00 19.87
C GLU A 789 11.27 -4.21 18.42
N GLU A 790 11.08 -5.39 17.85
CA GLU A 790 11.51 -5.71 16.48
C GLU A 790 10.98 -4.70 15.43
N LEU A 791 9.72 -4.29 15.49
CA LEU A 791 9.15 -3.30 14.56
C LEU A 791 9.21 -1.85 15.05
N ASP A 792 9.86 -1.59 16.18
CA ASP A 792 9.88 -0.28 16.88
C ASP A 792 8.50 0.39 17.03
N ILE A 793 7.46 -0.41 17.29
CA ILE A 793 6.12 0.11 17.50
C ILE A 793 6.00 0.57 18.95
N ARG A 794 5.61 1.83 19.14
CA ARG A 794 5.37 2.44 20.45
C ARG A 794 3.91 2.81 20.63
N LEU A 795 3.53 3.12 21.85
CA LEU A 795 2.15 3.50 22.16
C LEU A 795 1.68 4.72 21.39
N SER A 796 2.56 5.70 21.18
CA SER A 796 2.26 6.90 20.41
C SER A 796 1.98 6.65 18.91
N ASP A 797 2.44 5.52 18.38
CA ASP A 797 2.28 5.21 16.95
C ASP A 797 0.84 4.82 16.60
N LEU A 798 0.06 4.47 17.62
CA LEU A 798 -1.29 4.00 17.48
C LEU A 798 -2.23 5.04 18.06
N ASN A 799 -3.28 5.37 17.32
CA ASN A 799 -4.29 6.28 17.82
C ASN A 799 -5.00 5.60 19.02
N PRO A 800 -5.00 6.18 20.23
CA PRO A 800 -5.71 5.60 21.37
C PRO A 800 -7.23 5.73 21.26
N THR A 801 -7.72 6.46 20.26
CA THR A 801 -9.14 6.72 20.00
C THR A 801 -9.56 6.23 18.62
N ASP A 802 -10.85 5.93 18.46
CA ASP A 802 -11.44 5.65 17.16
C ASP A 802 -11.63 6.92 16.29
N GLU A 803 -12.14 6.75 15.06
CA GLU A 803 -12.43 7.83 14.11
C GLU A 803 -13.42 8.88 14.64
N ALA A 804 -14.23 8.54 15.65
CA ALA A 804 -15.16 9.46 16.31
C ALA A 804 -14.54 10.16 17.54
N GLY A 805 -13.26 9.88 17.85
CA GLY A 805 -12.54 10.41 19.00
C GLY A 805 -12.85 9.68 20.32
N THR A 806 -13.47 8.51 20.26
CA THR A 806 -13.82 7.70 21.44
C THR A 806 -12.63 6.82 21.86
N PRO A 807 -12.17 6.87 23.12
CA PRO A 807 -11.06 6.02 23.57
C PRO A 807 -11.37 4.53 23.49
N PHE A 808 -10.42 3.74 22.99
CA PHE A 808 -10.55 2.27 22.90
C PHE A 808 -10.64 1.58 24.27
N VAL A 809 -10.05 2.18 25.31
CA VAL A 809 -10.09 1.70 26.68
C VAL A 809 -10.70 2.77 27.59
N GLN A 810 -11.75 2.42 28.32
CA GLN A 810 -12.43 3.30 29.25
C GLN A 810 -12.58 2.64 30.62
N VAL A 811 -12.60 3.45 31.66
CA VAL A 811 -12.80 2.99 33.04
C VAL A 811 -14.13 3.52 33.53
N TYR A 812 -15.04 2.62 33.87
CA TYR A 812 -16.36 2.98 34.39
C TYR A 812 -16.54 2.54 35.84
N PHE A 813 -17.31 3.32 36.59
CA PHE A 813 -17.76 2.94 37.93
C PHE A 813 -18.93 1.97 37.84
N VAL A 814 -18.85 0.86 38.55
CA VAL A 814 -19.97 -0.06 38.72
C VAL A 814 -21.05 0.63 39.54
N THR A 815 -22.21 0.88 38.94
CA THR A 815 -23.36 1.51 39.58
C THR A 815 -24.25 0.44 40.23
N GLU A 816 -24.44 -0.70 39.57
CA GLU A 816 -25.33 -1.76 40.02
C GLU A 816 -24.75 -3.15 39.69
N VAL A 817 -24.90 -4.10 40.63
CA VAL A 817 -24.61 -5.52 40.41
C VAL A 817 -25.85 -6.31 40.82
N ALA A 818 -26.43 -7.07 39.89
CA ALA A 818 -27.66 -7.82 40.13
C ALA A 818 -27.56 -9.22 39.54
N ASP A 819 -28.18 -10.21 40.20
CA ASP A 819 -28.44 -11.50 39.57
C ASP A 819 -29.54 -11.30 38.53
N VAL A 820 -29.18 -11.43 37.27
CA VAL A 820 -30.09 -11.22 36.14
C VAL A 820 -30.62 -12.55 35.58
N GLY A 821 -30.32 -13.66 36.25
CA GLY A 821 -30.85 -14.98 35.94
C GLY A 821 -30.29 -15.53 34.63
N THR A 822 -31.11 -15.56 33.60
CA THR A 822 -30.84 -16.35 32.40
C THR A 822 -30.71 -15.48 31.16
N PHE A 823 -29.54 -15.54 30.50
CA PHE A 823 -29.23 -14.76 29.29
C PHE A 823 -29.03 -15.66 28.07
N SER A 824 -29.31 -15.15 26.87
CA SER A 824 -28.90 -15.82 25.63
C SER A 824 -27.38 -15.93 25.59
N ARG A 825 -26.81 -17.07 25.20
CA ARG A 825 -25.35 -17.24 25.08
C ARG A 825 -24.69 -16.24 24.12
N SER A 826 -25.39 -15.81 23.08
CA SER A 826 -24.92 -14.75 22.17
C SER A 826 -24.80 -13.38 22.85
N GLN A 827 -25.47 -13.23 23.99
CA GLN A 827 -25.61 -11.98 24.71
C GLN A 827 -24.76 -11.92 25.99
N VAL A 828 -24.05 -12.99 26.34
CA VAL A 828 -23.22 -13.04 27.53
C VAL A 828 -21.81 -12.55 27.19
N GLY A 829 -21.26 -11.64 27.98
CA GLY A 829 -19.90 -11.12 27.84
C GLY A 829 -19.72 -9.94 26.85
N GLN A 830 -20.80 -9.32 26.39
CA GLN A 830 -20.76 -8.08 25.60
C GLN A 830 -21.32 -6.92 26.40
N TRP A 831 -20.63 -5.78 26.38
CA TRP A 831 -21.14 -4.51 26.89
C TRP A 831 -22.25 -3.99 25.98
N ARG A 832 -23.30 -3.42 26.58
CA ARG A 832 -24.46 -2.87 25.89
C ARG A 832 -24.86 -1.54 26.49
N ASP A 833 -25.30 -0.62 25.64
CA ASP A 833 -26.00 0.56 26.07
C ASP A 833 -27.41 0.19 26.53
N ILE A 834 -27.74 0.53 27.78
CA ILE A 834 -29.09 0.49 28.32
C ILE A 834 -29.55 1.94 28.39
N GLY A 835 -30.36 2.34 27.40
CA GLY A 835 -31.00 3.67 27.36
C GLY A 835 -31.96 3.92 28.51
#